data_AF-A0AAE0Q9G0-F1
#
_entry.id   AF-A0AAE0Q9G0-F1
#
_cell.length_a   1.000
_cell.length_b   1.000
_cell.length_c   1.000
_cell.angle_alpha   90.00
_cell.angle_beta   90.00
_cell.angle_gamma   90.00
#
_symmetry.space_group_name_H-M   'P 1'
#
loop_
_entity.id
_entity.type
_entity.pdbx_description
1 polymer ?
#
loop_
_entity_poly.entity_id
_entity_poly.type
_entity_poly.pdbx_seq_one_letter_code
_entity_poly.pdbx_strand_id
1 'polypeptide(L)'
;MVVCKMTLFVCKTKRSKIEIEKKTKWWKLKKEECCEEFRQKLRQALGGQVVLPDDWKTTAEVIRETGRKVLGVSSGRRKEDKETWWWNEEVQDSIQRKRLAKKKWDMDRTEENRQEYKELQCRVKREVSKAKQKAYDELYTRLDTREGQKDLYRLARQRDRDGKDVQQVRVIKDSDGSVLTSEESVQRRWKEYFEELMNEENEREKRVEGVNSVEQKVDKVRKDEVRKALKRMKSGKAVGPDDIPVEVWKCLAEAAVEFLTSLFNRVLESEKMPEEWRRSVLVPIFKNKGDMQSCSNYRGIKLMSHTMKLWERVVEARLRKVVEICEQQYGFMPRKSTTDAIFALRILMEKYRDGQRELHCVFVDLEKAYDKVPREELWYCMRKSGVAEKYVRVVQDMYERSRTVVRCAVGQTEEFKVEVALHQGSALSPFLFAMVMDQLSQEVRQEAPWTMMFADDIVICSESREQVEESLERWRFALERRGMKVSRSKTEYMCVNEREGSGTVRLQGEEVKKVQEFKYLGSTVQSNGECGKEVKKRVQAGWNGWRKVWGVLCERKISARIKGKVYRTVVRAAMLYGLETVSLRKRQESELEVAELKMLRFSLGVTRLDRIRNEYIRGTAHVGRLGDKVRETRLRWFGHVQRRERALREHEQTRNRTSFGPEELRTLEWGPGPDVPPDWCDDGDVVLEDGLWHHGFDYGLMVTGEGIGFAVLGSREAGHEGILTHFLCSGRWLRPSCRPCLPSWDLSVVLDGLLEAPFEPMESASEKFLTLKMALLLALASLRWVRDLQALLVVPTFLEFAPGMSKAILHPRAGYVPKVPKMAGHLVILQAFCLPPHESAKQESLLLLCPVRALRTYVHCSGSWHKSQSLFDCFGSRNKGNLVSSLAHWVVEAIAQACKACGITSPLGVRAHSTSGVTSSSAMARGVPLQEICAAAGWSSPHTFVRPGLTTTAISATDLQGTGGNWVTVGRRSRGGRRVHRQREKRKGKSVGLRIGTLNVGTMTGKGRELADMMERRKVDILCVQETRWKGSKACSIGAGFKLFYYGVDSKRNGVGVALKEEFVRNVLEVKRVSDRMMSLKLEIEGVMLNVVSGYAQQVGCELEEKERFWSELDEVMESIPTGERVVIGADFNGHVGEGNRGDEEVMGKFGVKERNLEGQMVVDFAKRMDMAVVNTYFQKREEHRVTYKSGGRRRQVNYILWRRGNLKEISDCKVVVGESVARQHRMVVCRMTLMVCKKKRSKIEREENQVVEAEKGGML
;
A
#
# COMPACT_ATOMS: atom_id res chain seq x y z
N MET A 1 -67.38 32.75 1.99
CA MET A 1 -66.43 32.47 0.88
C MET A 1 -65.71 31.15 1.15
N VAL A 2 -65.83 30.18 0.25
CA VAL A 2 -65.08 28.91 0.31
C VAL A 2 -63.68 29.14 -0.26
N VAL A 3 -62.62 28.78 0.49
CA VAL A 3 -61.24 28.76 -0.04
C VAL A 3 -60.69 27.35 0.04
N CYS A 4 -60.76 26.66 -1.10
CA CYS A 4 -60.31 25.28 -1.24
C CYS A 4 -58.79 25.18 -1.10
N LYS A 5 -58.31 24.35 -0.17
CA LYS A 5 -56.89 24.27 0.19
C LYS A 5 -56.15 23.22 -0.65
N MET A 6 -56.00 23.50 -1.95
CA MET A 6 -55.26 22.63 -2.88
C MET A 6 -53.83 22.37 -2.38
N THR A 7 -53.60 21.16 -1.87
CA THR A 7 -52.28 20.73 -1.39
C THR A 7 -51.52 20.10 -2.55
N LEU A 8 -50.78 20.92 -3.30
CA LEU A 8 -49.95 20.46 -4.42
C LEU A 8 -48.89 19.45 -3.94
N PHE A 9 -49.11 18.18 -4.28
CA PHE A 9 -48.10 17.14 -4.18
C PHE A 9 -46.94 17.47 -5.13
N VAL A 10 -45.82 17.95 -4.58
CA VAL A 10 -44.57 18.08 -5.34
C VAL A 10 -44.08 16.69 -5.69
N CYS A 11 -44.43 16.24 -6.90
CA CYS A 11 -43.94 15.00 -7.46
C CYS A 11 -42.42 15.10 -7.59
N LYS A 12 -41.68 14.44 -6.70
CA LYS A 12 -40.23 14.29 -6.85
C LYS A 12 -39.99 13.62 -8.20
N THR A 13 -39.37 14.34 -9.14
CA THR A 13 -38.90 13.78 -10.40
C THR A 13 -38.11 12.52 -10.05
N LYS A 14 -38.66 11.34 -10.39
CA LYS A 14 -37.93 10.08 -10.23
C LYS A 14 -36.72 10.24 -11.13
N ARG A 15 -35.50 10.24 -10.57
CA ARG A 15 -34.31 9.97 -11.39
C ARG A 15 -34.62 8.72 -12.20
N SER A 16 -34.30 8.75 -13.50
CA SER A 16 -34.40 7.59 -14.39
C SER A 16 -33.80 6.40 -13.66
N LYS A 17 -34.64 5.40 -13.36
CA LYS A 17 -34.16 4.22 -12.68
C LYS A 17 -33.41 3.44 -13.74
N ILE A 18 -32.09 3.36 -13.61
CA ILE A 18 -31.28 2.40 -14.36
C ILE A 18 -31.96 1.03 -14.18
N GLU A 19 -32.58 0.55 -15.26
CA GLU A 19 -33.30 -0.71 -15.25
C GLU A 19 -32.24 -1.80 -15.35
N ILE A 20 -31.89 -2.40 -14.21
CA ILE A 20 -30.89 -3.44 -14.17
C ILE A 20 -31.56 -4.70 -14.71
N GLU A 21 -31.00 -5.23 -15.80
CA GLU A 21 -31.36 -6.51 -16.39
C GLU A 21 -31.60 -7.58 -15.31
N LYS A 22 -32.77 -8.22 -15.35
CA LYS A 22 -33.15 -9.26 -14.40
C LYS A 22 -32.31 -10.50 -14.66
N LYS A 23 -31.44 -10.86 -13.72
CA LYS A 23 -30.53 -12.02 -13.82
C LYS A 23 -31.05 -13.22 -13.05
N THR A 24 -30.77 -14.42 -13.55
CA THR A 24 -31.19 -15.67 -12.92
C THR A 24 -30.43 -15.89 -11.59
N LYS A 25 -31.10 -16.43 -10.57
CA LYS A 25 -30.51 -16.60 -9.21
C LYS A 25 -29.60 -17.83 -9.08
N TRP A 26 -28.64 -17.97 -9.99
CA TRP A 26 -27.75 -19.14 -10.12
C TRP A 26 -27.02 -19.58 -8.84
N TRP A 27 -26.77 -18.67 -7.90
CA TRP A 27 -26.14 -19.01 -6.62
C TRP A 27 -26.96 -19.97 -5.73
N LYS A 28 -28.25 -20.17 -6.04
CA LYS A 28 -29.10 -21.18 -5.41
C LYS A 28 -28.69 -22.62 -5.73
N LEU A 29 -28.03 -22.90 -6.88
CA LEU A 29 -27.52 -24.23 -7.26
C LEU A 29 -26.43 -24.80 -6.32
N LYS A 30 -26.13 -24.11 -5.22
CA LYS A 30 -25.28 -24.61 -4.13
C LYS A 30 -26.05 -25.42 -3.08
N LYS A 31 -27.38 -25.36 -3.10
CA LYS A 31 -28.25 -26.27 -2.35
C LYS A 31 -28.52 -27.47 -3.23
N GLU A 32 -28.31 -28.68 -2.72
CA GLU A 32 -28.53 -29.89 -3.52
C GLU A 32 -30.00 -29.99 -3.98
N GLU A 33 -30.95 -29.73 -3.08
CA GLU A 33 -32.39 -29.53 -3.35
C GLU A 33 -32.67 -28.73 -4.65
N CYS A 34 -32.00 -27.58 -4.80
CA CYS A 34 -32.20 -26.69 -5.95
C CYS A 34 -31.45 -27.14 -7.21
N CYS A 35 -30.39 -27.96 -7.06
CA CYS A 35 -29.71 -28.58 -8.20
C CYS A 35 -30.50 -29.81 -8.69
N GLU A 36 -31.07 -30.61 -7.80
CA GLU A 36 -31.97 -31.72 -8.13
C GLU A 36 -33.27 -31.25 -8.78
N GLU A 37 -33.96 -30.26 -8.21
CA GLU A 37 -35.15 -29.65 -8.84
C GLU A 37 -34.82 -29.09 -10.23
N PHE A 38 -33.64 -28.46 -10.39
CA PHE A 38 -33.17 -27.98 -11.68
C PHE A 38 -32.89 -29.11 -12.67
N ARG A 39 -32.20 -30.18 -12.26
CA ARG A 39 -31.99 -31.40 -13.08
C ARG A 39 -33.32 -32.00 -13.54
N GLN A 40 -34.28 -32.15 -12.62
CA GLN A 40 -35.58 -32.76 -12.89
C GLN A 40 -36.42 -31.91 -13.86
N LYS A 41 -36.56 -30.61 -13.60
CA LYS A 41 -37.31 -29.72 -14.49
C LYS A 41 -36.63 -29.51 -15.84
N LEU A 42 -35.30 -29.63 -15.92
CA LEU A 42 -34.59 -29.63 -17.20
C LEU A 42 -34.92 -30.89 -18.01
N ARG A 43 -34.90 -32.08 -17.40
CA ARG A 43 -35.34 -33.34 -18.07
C ARG A 43 -36.80 -33.26 -18.53
N GLN A 44 -37.69 -32.69 -17.72
CA GLN A 44 -39.09 -32.47 -18.10
C GLN A 44 -39.22 -31.51 -19.30
N ALA A 45 -38.46 -30.41 -19.31
CA ALA A 45 -38.42 -29.47 -20.44
C ALA A 45 -37.84 -30.08 -21.73
N LEU A 46 -37.14 -31.22 -21.63
CA LEU A 46 -36.59 -32.01 -22.73
C LEU A 46 -37.43 -33.26 -23.04
N GLY A 47 -38.71 -33.28 -22.64
CA GLY A 47 -39.62 -34.39 -22.95
C GLY A 47 -39.26 -35.72 -22.28
N GLY A 48 -38.53 -35.69 -21.17
CA GLY A 48 -38.05 -36.88 -20.47
C GLY A 48 -36.69 -37.41 -20.96
N GLN A 49 -36.12 -36.83 -22.03
CA GLN A 49 -34.80 -37.21 -22.51
C GLN A 49 -33.70 -36.82 -21.50
N VAL A 50 -32.71 -37.70 -21.35
CA VAL A 50 -31.54 -37.47 -20.48
C VAL A 50 -30.47 -36.62 -21.17
N VAL A 51 -30.46 -36.65 -22.51
CA VAL A 51 -29.49 -35.96 -23.37
C VAL A 51 -29.95 -34.52 -23.63
N LEU A 52 -29.00 -33.57 -23.62
CA LEU A 52 -29.29 -32.18 -23.99
C LEU A 52 -29.43 -32.05 -25.53
N PRO A 53 -30.24 -31.11 -26.05
CA PRO A 53 -30.34 -30.86 -27.48
C PRO A 53 -28.96 -30.64 -28.10
N ASP A 54 -28.74 -31.20 -29.30
CA ASP A 54 -27.42 -31.20 -29.90
C ASP A 54 -26.91 -29.80 -30.28
N ASP A 55 -27.77 -28.79 -30.39
CA ASP A 55 -27.40 -27.42 -30.74
C ASP A 55 -27.22 -26.49 -29.51
N TRP A 56 -26.35 -25.49 -29.64
CA TRP A 56 -26.07 -24.53 -28.57
C TRP A 56 -27.27 -23.65 -28.22
N LYS A 57 -28.04 -23.21 -29.23
CA LYS A 57 -29.04 -22.15 -29.05
C LYS A 57 -30.23 -22.68 -28.23
N THR A 58 -30.81 -23.80 -28.64
CA THR A 58 -31.88 -24.49 -27.92
C THR A 58 -31.43 -24.86 -26.53
N THR A 59 -30.26 -25.49 -26.38
CA THR A 59 -29.73 -25.88 -25.06
C THR A 59 -29.53 -24.67 -24.14
N ALA A 60 -28.97 -23.56 -24.63
CA ALA A 60 -28.79 -22.34 -23.86
C ALA A 60 -30.12 -21.67 -23.50
N GLU A 61 -31.11 -21.67 -24.39
CA GLU A 61 -32.47 -21.15 -24.14
C GLU A 61 -33.20 -21.98 -23.08
N VAL A 62 -33.23 -23.31 -23.22
CA VAL A 62 -33.87 -24.25 -22.27
C VAL A 62 -33.21 -24.18 -20.89
N ILE A 63 -31.87 -24.13 -20.80
CA ILE A 63 -31.13 -23.94 -19.54
C ILE A 63 -31.53 -22.61 -18.86
N ARG A 64 -31.54 -21.51 -19.62
CA ARG A 64 -31.88 -20.18 -19.09
C ARG A 64 -33.33 -20.11 -18.63
N GLU A 65 -34.27 -20.66 -19.39
CA GLU A 65 -35.67 -20.66 -19.03
C GLU A 65 -35.94 -21.53 -17.80
N THR A 66 -35.40 -22.74 -17.75
CA THR A 66 -35.48 -23.63 -16.58
C THR A 66 -34.87 -22.96 -15.35
N GLY A 67 -33.72 -22.31 -15.50
CA GLY A 67 -33.08 -21.55 -14.42
C GLY A 67 -33.95 -20.40 -13.92
N ARG A 68 -34.60 -19.65 -14.83
CA ARG A 68 -35.55 -18.58 -14.47
C ARG A 68 -36.80 -19.12 -13.77
N LYS A 69 -37.32 -20.29 -14.17
CA LYS A 69 -38.48 -20.96 -13.54
C LYS A 69 -38.16 -21.50 -12.14
N VAL A 70 -37.07 -22.27 -12.00
CA VAL A 70 -36.66 -22.93 -10.73
C VAL A 70 -36.06 -21.94 -9.74
N LEU A 71 -35.02 -21.21 -10.14
CA LEU A 71 -34.23 -20.39 -9.23
C LEU A 71 -34.86 -19.00 -9.02
N GLY A 72 -35.68 -18.57 -9.97
CA GLY A 72 -36.25 -17.22 -10.04
C GLY A 72 -35.26 -16.19 -10.59
N VAL A 73 -35.78 -15.00 -10.88
CA VAL A 73 -34.99 -13.85 -11.35
C VAL A 73 -34.75 -12.82 -10.26
N SER A 74 -33.68 -12.04 -10.40
CA SER A 74 -33.41 -10.86 -9.59
C SER A 74 -34.44 -9.76 -9.87
N SER A 75 -34.79 -8.95 -8.87
CA SER A 75 -35.94 -8.03 -8.97
C SER A 75 -35.71 -6.77 -9.84
N GLY A 76 -34.63 -6.71 -10.62
CA GLY A 76 -34.22 -5.61 -11.52
C GLY A 76 -33.99 -4.23 -10.88
N ARG A 77 -34.40 -4.04 -9.63
CA ARG A 77 -34.24 -2.81 -8.88
C ARG A 77 -32.90 -2.83 -8.14
N ARG A 78 -32.08 -1.80 -8.38
CA ARG A 78 -31.05 -1.35 -7.43
C ARG A 78 -31.77 -0.78 -6.18
N LYS A 79 -32.37 -1.65 -5.37
CA LYS A 79 -32.78 -1.29 -4.01
C LYS A 79 -31.49 -1.15 -3.21
N GLU A 80 -31.32 -0.01 -2.55
CA GLU A 80 -30.24 0.21 -1.58
C GLU A 80 -30.38 -0.69 -0.32
N ASP A 81 -31.43 -1.53 -0.24
CA ASP A 81 -31.63 -2.57 0.79
C ASP A 81 -32.25 -3.87 0.22
N LYS A 82 -31.85 -5.01 0.81
CA LYS A 82 -32.41 -6.39 0.68
C LYS A 82 -31.96 -7.28 -0.50
N GLU A 83 -30.77 -7.85 -0.37
CA GLU A 83 -30.60 -9.29 -0.09
C GLU A 83 -29.47 -9.40 0.94
N THR A 84 -29.71 -8.81 2.11
CA THR A 84 -28.77 -8.85 3.23
C THR A 84 -28.79 -10.23 3.87
N TRP A 85 -27.62 -10.74 4.23
CA TRP A 85 -27.39 -12.06 4.83
C TRP A 85 -28.06 -12.30 6.20
N TRP A 86 -28.76 -11.30 6.75
CA TRP A 86 -29.57 -11.33 7.97
C TRP A 86 -31.09 -11.22 7.70
N TRP A 87 -31.51 -11.32 6.44
CA TRP A 87 -32.91 -11.14 6.03
C TRP A 87 -33.77 -12.37 6.36
N ASN A 88 -34.84 -12.18 7.13
CA ASN A 88 -35.80 -13.24 7.47
C ASN A 88 -37.27 -12.80 7.27
N GLU A 89 -38.20 -13.74 7.45
CA GLU A 89 -39.63 -13.53 7.23
C GLU A 89 -40.26 -12.58 8.26
N GLU A 90 -39.88 -12.68 9.54
CA GLU A 90 -40.33 -11.79 10.62
C GLU A 90 -40.07 -10.30 10.30
N VAL A 91 -38.90 -9.99 9.76
CA VAL A 91 -38.50 -8.64 9.33
C VAL A 91 -39.21 -8.24 8.03
N GLN A 92 -39.51 -9.18 7.14
CA GLN A 92 -40.34 -8.95 5.97
C GLN A 92 -41.75 -8.50 6.39
N ASP A 93 -42.41 -9.29 7.21
CA ASP A 93 -43.76 -9.06 7.74
C ASP A 93 -43.86 -7.75 8.50
N SER A 94 -42.93 -7.49 9.41
CA SER A 94 -42.86 -6.23 10.16
C SER A 94 -42.78 -5.02 9.20
N ILE A 95 -42.04 -5.14 8.10
CA ILE A 95 -41.94 -4.08 7.08
C ILE A 95 -43.17 -4.00 6.18
N GLN A 96 -43.89 -5.10 5.93
CA GLN A 96 -45.19 -5.07 5.26
C GLN A 96 -46.23 -4.33 6.11
N ARG A 97 -46.37 -4.69 7.39
CA ARG A 97 -47.29 -4.03 8.35
C ARG A 97 -47.00 -2.53 8.46
N LYS A 98 -45.73 -2.13 8.60
CA LYS A 98 -45.31 -0.71 8.58
C LYS A 98 -45.67 0.01 7.26
N ARG A 99 -45.65 -0.68 6.11
CA ARG A 99 -46.06 -0.08 4.81
C ARG A 99 -47.58 0.09 4.71
N LEU A 100 -48.35 -0.84 5.27
CA LEU A 100 -49.81 -0.74 5.33
C LEU A 100 -50.25 0.40 6.26
N ALA A 101 -49.72 0.48 7.48
CA ALA A 101 -49.96 1.61 8.37
C ALA A 101 -49.49 2.95 7.77
N LYS A 102 -48.38 2.95 7.00
CA LYS A 102 -48.00 4.15 6.25
C LYS A 102 -49.03 4.53 5.19
N LYS A 103 -49.58 3.57 4.43
CA LYS A 103 -50.65 3.86 3.44
C LYS A 103 -51.88 4.46 4.13
N LYS A 104 -52.33 3.90 5.26
CA LYS A 104 -53.43 4.45 6.08
C LYS A 104 -53.14 5.90 6.50
N TRP A 105 -51.95 6.16 7.04
CA TRP A 105 -51.55 7.52 7.43
C TRP A 105 -51.41 8.50 6.23
N ASP A 106 -50.89 8.02 5.08
CA ASP A 106 -50.78 8.82 3.87
C ASP A 106 -52.18 9.17 3.27
N MET A 107 -53.22 8.36 3.54
CA MET A 107 -54.64 8.62 3.20
C MET A 107 -55.33 9.54 4.23
N ASP A 108 -55.51 9.07 5.47
CA ASP A 108 -56.46 9.69 6.42
C ASP A 108 -55.82 10.79 7.29
N ARG A 109 -54.47 10.81 7.36
CA ARG A 109 -53.62 11.79 8.07
C ARG A 109 -53.93 12.01 9.57
N THR A 110 -54.73 11.15 10.21
CA THR A 110 -55.03 11.20 11.66
C THR A 110 -53.78 11.02 12.54
N GLU A 111 -53.80 11.54 13.77
CA GLU A 111 -52.67 11.38 14.71
C GLU A 111 -52.55 9.93 15.21
N GLU A 112 -53.67 9.19 15.27
CA GLU A 112 -53.72 7.76 15.59
C GLU A 112 -52.97 6.92 14.54
N ASN A 113 -53.31 7.07 13.25
CA ASN A 113 -52.59 6.39 12.16
C ASN A 113 -51.11 6.83 12.11
N ARG A 114 -50.80 8.08 12.47
CA ARG A 114 -49.42 8.57 12.61
C ARG A 114 -48.68 7.89 13.77
N GLN A 115 -49.36 7.62 14.88
CA GLN A 115 -48.82 6.95 16.05
C GLN A 115 -48.62 5.45 15.78
N GLU A 116 -49.60 4.75 15.21
CA GLU A 116 -49.48 3.36 14.73
C GLU A 116 -48.26 3.22 13.78
N TYR A 117 -48.11 4.13 12.82
CA TYR A 117 -46.96 4.15 11.92
C TYR A 117 -45.61 4.36 12.65
N LYS A 118 -45.52 5.27 13.64
CA LYS A 118 -44.30 5.47 14.46
C LYS A 118 -43.96 4.21 15.25
N GLU A 119 -44.96 3.56 15.86
CA GLU A 119 -44.78 2.36 16.68
C GLU A 119 -44.32 1.18 15.85
N LEU A 120 -44.96 0.94 14.70
CA LEU A 120 -44.52 -0.06 13.73
C LEU A 120 -43.14 0.28 13.13
N GLN A 121 -42.80 1.56 12.97
CA GLN A 121 -41.45 1.97 12.58
C GLN A 121 -40.41 1.62 13.66
N CYS A 122 -40.73 1.81 14.94
CA CYS A 122 -39.89 1.41 16.07
C CYS A 122 -39.78 -0.12 16.21
N ARG A 123 -40.88 -0.86 16.05
CA ARG A 123 -40.91 -2.33 16.03
C ARG A 123 -40.03 -2.88 14.90
N VAL A 124 -40.16 -2.36 13.69
CA VAL A 124 -39.28 -2.70 12.56
C VAL A 124 -37.80 -2.44 12.87
N LYS A 125 -37.46 -1.31 13.52
CA LYS A 125 -36.06 -1.05 13.93
C LYS A 125 -35.54 -2.11 14.91
N ARG A 126 -36.36 -2.53 15.87
CA ARG A 126 -36.02 -3.59 16.85
C ARG A 126 -35.83 -4.95 16.17
N GLU A 127 -36.78 -5.40 15.36
CA GLU A 127 -36.70 -6.70 14.68
C GLU A 127 -35.55 -6.75 13.66
N VAL A 128 -35.31 -5.67 12.90
CA VAL A 128 -34.10 -5.55 12.05
C VAL A 128 -32.81 -5.66 12.87
N SER A 129 -32.78 -5.13 14.10
CA SER A 129 -31.60 -5.23 14.96
C SER A 129 -31.42 -6.65 15.53
N LYS A 130 -32.50 -7.31 15.94
CA LYS A 130 -32.48 -8.72 16.41
C LYS A 130 -32.04 -9.66 15.30
N ALA A 131 -32.64 -9.58 14.11
CA ALA A 131 -32.29 -10.43 12.97
C ALA A 131 -30.82 -10.23 12.54
N LYS A 132 -30.33 -8.98 12.53
CA LYS A 132 -28.90 -8.68 12.34
C LYS A 132 -28.02 -9.37 13.38
N GLN A 133 -28.40 -9.29 14.66
CA GLN A 133 -27.62 -9.85 15.75
C GLN A 133 -27.62 -11.38 15.73
N LYS A 134 -28.79 -12.02 15.65
CA LYS A 134 -28.94 -13.49 15.53
C LYS A 134 -28.14 -14.04 14.35
N ALA A 135 -28.29 -13.43 13.17
CA ALA A 135 -27.52 -13.83 12.00
C ALA A 135 -26.01 -13.65 12.22
N TYR A 136 -25.56 -12.55 12.86
CA TYR A 136 -24.13 -12.35 13.16
C TYR A 136 -23.60 -13.47 14.04
N ASP A 137 -24.37 -13.89 15.05
CA ASP A 137 -23.95 -14.94 15.98
C ASP A 137 -23.93 -16.31 15.28
N GLU A 138 -24.94 -16.66 14.49
CA GLU A 138 -24.94 -17.85 13.61
C GLU A 138 -23.82 -17.82 12.55
N LEU A 139 -23.47 -16.65 12.04
CA LEU A 139 -22.33 -16.46 11.14
C LEU A 139 -21.03 -16.75 11.90
N TYR A 140 -20.83 -16.16 13.09
CA TYR A 140 -19.63 -16.35 13.90
C TYR A 140 -19.45 -17.81 14.33
N THR A 141 -20.53 -18.52 14.72
CA THR A 141 -20.50 -19.97 14.97
C THR A 141 -20.06 -20.75 13.73
N ARG A 142 -20.58 -20.42 12.54
CA ARG A 142 -20.15 -21.05 11.27
C ARG A 142 -18.73 -20.69 10.85
N LEU A 143 -18.17 -19.54 11.25
CA LEU A 143 -16.79 -19.16 10.91
C LEU A 143 -15.73 -20.09 11.54
N ASP A 144 -16.09 -20.82 12.60
CA ASP A 144 -15.22 -21.83 13.19
C ASP A 144 -15.19 -23.16 12.38
N THR A 145 -16.12 -23.37 11.44
CA THR A 145 -16.13 -24.53 10.52
C THR A 145 -15.18 -24.38 9.31
N ARG A 146 -15.00 -25.46 8.53
CA ARG A 146 -14.22 -25.43 7.28
C ARG A 146 -14.87 -24.56 6.19
N GLU A 147 -16.19 -24.46 6.19
CA GLU A 147 -16.99 -23.78 5.15
C GLU A 147 -17.05 -22.26 5.35
N GLY A 148 -17.27 -21.81 6.60
CA GLY A 148 -17.38 -20.39 6.95
C GLY A 148 -16.13 -19.56 6.62
N GLN A 149 -14.98 -20.20 6.40
CA GLN A 149 -13.76 -19.55 5.91
C GLN A 149 -13.98 -18.73 4.62
N LYS A 150 -14.88 -19.16 3.72
CA LYS A 150 -15.18 -18.41 2.48
C LYS A 150 -15.97 -17.13 2.76
N ASP A 151 -16.79 -17.14 3.81
CA ASP A 151 -17.63 -16.01 4.21
C ASP A 151 -16.84 -14.96 5.01
N LEU A 152 -15.81 -15.39 5.73
CA LEU A 152 -14.79 -14.52 6.35
C LEU A 152 -14.16 -13.54 5.33
N TYR A 153 -13.73 -14.04 4.17
CA TYR A 153 -13.19 -13.19 3.10
C TYR A 153 -14.27 -12.28 2.47
N ARG A 154 -15.53 -12.73 2.42
CA ARG A 154 -16.65 -11.92 1.93
C ARG A 154 -16.91 -10.75 2.88
N LEU A 155 -16.97 -11.01 4.18
CA LEU A 155 -17.13 -10.02 5.25
C LEU A 155 -15.97 -9.01 5.25
N ALA A 156 -14.73 -9.48 5.15
CA ALA A 156 -13.54 -8.63 5.03
C ALA A 156 -13.60 -7.71 3.79
N ARG A 157 -13.89 -8.26 2.60
CA ARG A 157 -14.03 -7.47 1.35
C ARG A 157 -15.24 -6.54 1.34
N GLN A 158 -16.25 -6.79 2.18
CA GLN A 158 -17.36 -5.88 2.38
C GLN A 158 -16.92 -4.71 3.28
N ARG A 159 -16.41 -4.99 4.49
CA ARG A 159 -15.90 -3.96 5.42
C ARG A 159 -14.78 -3.10 4.79
N ASP A 160 -13.93 -3.66 3.93
CA ASP A 160 -12.94 -2.90 3.13
C ASP A 160 -13.60 -1.93 2.13
N ARG A 161 -14.61 -2.39 1.37
CA ARG A 161 -15.36 -1.54 0.43
C ARG A 161 -16.13 -0.42 1.15
N ASP A 162 -16.71 -0.73 2.30
CA ASP A 162 -17.45 0.23 3.12
C ASP A 162 -16.52 1.35 3.65
N GLY A 163 -15.26 1.03 3.93
CA GLY A 163 -14.22 1.96 4.38
C GLY A 163 -13.44 2.71 3.28
N LYS A 164 -13.76 2.52 1.99
CA LYS A 164 -13.17 3.32 0.90
C LYS A 164 -13.82 4.69 0.80
N ASP A 165 -13.05 5.71 0.43
CA ASP A 165 -13.52 7.08 0.26
C ASP A 165 -14.64 7.13 -0.79
N VAL A 166 -14.32 6.72 -2.02
CA VAL A 166 -15.24 6.60 -3.16
C VAL A 166 -15.49 5.12 -3.45
N GLN A 167 -16.76 4.70 -3.44
CA GLN A 167 -17.14 3.30 -3.73
C GLN A 167 -17.36 3.02 -5.23
N GLN A 168 -17.72 4.04 -6.00
CA GLN A 168 -17.97 3.98 -7.44
C GLN A 168 -17.53 5.32 -8.06
N VAL A 169 -16.59 5.28 -9.00
CA VAL A 169 -16.22 6.45 -9.80
C VAL A 169 -17.30 6.65 -10.86
N ARG A 170 -18.04 7.76 -10.75
CA ARG A 170 -19.14 8.14 -11.64
C ARG A 170 -18.78 9.24 -12.63
N VAL A 171 -17.59 9.82 -12.47
CA VAL A 171 -17.12 11.07 -13.07
C VAL A 171 -15.68 10.84 -13.49
N ILE A 172 -15.35 11.23 -14.72
CA ILE A 172 -14.13 10.86 -15.43
C ILE A 172 -13.62 12.06 -16.23
N LYS A 173 -12.31 12.13 -16.45
CA LYS A 173 -11.73 13.17 -17.29
C LYS A 173 -11.82 12.83 -18.79
N ASP A 174 -12.13 13.83 -19.60
CA ASP A 174 -11.97 13.76 -21.06
C ASP A 174 -10.49 13.75 -21.47
N SER A 175 -10.20 13.89 -22.76
CA SER A 175 -8.84 14.02 -23.30
C SER A 175 -8.11 15.23 -22.72
N ASP A 176 -8.83 16.32 -22.49
CA ASP A 176 -8.29 17.65 -22.22
C ASP A 176 -8.15 17.91 -20.70
N GLY A 177 -8.43 16.89 -19.89
CA GLY A 177 -8.35 16.91 -18.43
C GLY A 177 -9.58 17.49 -17.73
N SER A 178 -10.60 17.91 -18.48
CA SER A 178 -11.86 18.43 -17.97
C SER A 178 -12.78 17.31 -17.47
N VAL A 179 -13.58 17.61 -16.45
CA VAL A 179 -14.25 16.60 -15.62
C VAL A 179 -15.70 16.38 -16.08
N LEU A 180 -15.96 15.23 -16.72
CA LEU A 180 -17.27 14.85 -17.27
C LEU A 180 -18.22 14.35 -16.17
N THR A 181 -19.34 15.05 -15.99
CA THR A 181 -20.37 14.74 -14.96
C THR A 181 -21.65 14.09 -15.50
N SER A 182 -21.96 14.23 -16.79
CA SER A 182 -23.12 13.62 -17.43
C SER A 182 -22.93 12.11 -17.64
N GLU A 183 -23.95 11.31 -17.31
CA GLU A 183 -23.89 9.84 -17.43
C GLU A 183 -23.61 9.39 -18.88
N GLU A 184 -24.17 10.07 -19.87
CA GLU A 184 -23.93 9.84 -21.31
C GLU A 184 -22.48 10.14 -21.72
N SER A 185 -21.93 11.30 -21.33
CA SER A 185 -20.55 11.66 -21.68
C SER A 185 -19.53 10.73 -21.01
N VAL A 186 -19.80 10.28 -19.77
CA VAL A 186 -18.96 9.29 -19.08
C VAL A 186 -19.05 7.92 -19.75
N GLN A 187 -20.21 7.52 -20.27
CA GLN A 187 -20.34 6.30 -21.09
C GLN A 187 -19.59 6.43 -22.42
N ARG A 188 -19.75 7.55 -23.13
CA ARG A 188 -19.05 7.82 -24.39
C ARG A 188 -17.53 7.81 -24.21
N ARG A 189 -17.01 8.49 -23.19
CA ARG A 189 -15.58 8.51 -22.86
C ARG A 189 -15.01 7.13 -22.52
N TRP A 190 -15.80 6.26 -21.90
CA TRP A 190 -15.41 4.86 -21.69
C TRP A 190 -15.40 4.04 -22.98
N LYS A 191 -16.36 4.28 -23.89
CA LYS A 191 -16.41 3.65 -25.21
C LYS A 191 -15.18 4.06 -26.01
N GLU A 192 -15.03 5.36 -26.28
CA GLU A 192 -13.88 5.97 -26.98
C GLU A 192 -12.55 5.40 -26.49
N TYR A 193 -12.27 5.49 -25.18
CA TYR A 193 -11.00 5.02 -24.62
C TYR A 193 -10.70 3.53 -24.86
N PHE A 194 -11.71 2.66 -24.78
CA PHE A 194 -11.53 1.21 -25.00
C PHE A 194 -11.69 0.80 -26.46
N GLU A 195 -12.35 1.60 -27.29
CA GLU A 195 -12.47 1.41 -28.73
C GLU A 195 -11.17 1.81 -29.42
N GLU A 196 -10.59 2.97 -29.09
CA GLU A 196 -9.23 3.39 -29.42
C GLU A 196 -8.22 2.30 -29.02
N LEU A 197 -8.16 1.97 -27.73
CA LEU A 197 -7.17 1.03 -27.18
C LEU A 197 -7.19 -0.37 -27.82
N MET A 198 -8.36 -0.84 -28.29
CA MET A 198 -8.53 -2.22 -28.74
C MET A 198 -8.58 -2.34 -30.27
N ASN A 199 -8.43 -1.22 -31.00
CA ASN A 199 -8.41 -1.15 -32.46
C ASN A 199 -7.20 -0.34 -33.01
N GLU A 200 -6.51 0.47 -32.19
CA GLU A 200 -5.24 1.12 -32.54
C GLU A 200 -4.08 0.11 -32.57
N GLU A 201 -3.61 -0.22 -33.76
CA GLU A 201 -2.40 -1.03 -33.97
C GLU A 201 -1.15 -0.14 -33.99
N ASN A 202 -0.02 -0.63 -33.45
CA ASN A 202 1.27 0.06 -33.61
C ASN A 202 1.82 -0.17 -35.03
N GLU A 203 2.64 0.76 -35.53
CA GLU A 203 3.44 0.54 -36.74
C GLU A 203 4.27 -0.75 -36.62
N ARG A 204 4.32 -1.53 -37.71
CA ARG A 204 5.13 -2.75 -37.83
C ARG A 204 5.51 -3.04 -39.29
N GLU A 205 6.56 -3.82 -39.45
CA GLU A 205 6.91 -4.42 -40.73
C GLU A 205 5.85 -5.49 -41.11
N LYS A 206 5.29 -5.38 -42.32
CA LYS A 206 4.51 -6.46 -42.93
C LYS A 206 5.46 -7.62 -43.29
N ARG A 207 5.01 -8.85 -43.10
CA ARG A 207 5.77 -10.04 -43.49
C ARG A 207 5.57 -10.29 -44.98
N VAL A 208 6.67 -10.53 -45.70
CA VAL A 208 6.68 -10.77 -47.15
C VAL A 208 6.55 -12.28 -47.46
N GLU A 209 7.05 -13.13 -46.57
CA GLU A 209 7.03 -14.59 -46.72
C GLU A 209 5.85 -15.24 -45.98
N GLY A 210 5.19 -16.18 -46.64
CA GLY A 210 4.20 -17.06 -46.02
C GLY A 210 4.85 -18.24 -45.30
N VAL A 211 4.35 -18.61 -44.13
CA VAL A 211 4.72 -19.86 -43.47
C VAL A 211 3.87 -20.99 -44.03
N ASN A 212 4.51 -22.09 -44.42
CA ASN A 212 3.81 -23.32 -44.85
C ASN A 212 2.78 -23.75 -43.79
N SER A 213 1.52 -23.91 -44.20
CA SER A 213 0.45 -24.40 -43.34
C SER A 213 0.69 -25.87 -43.00
N VAL A 214 0.74 -26.18 -41.70
CA VAL A 214 0.88 -27.56 -41.23
C VAL A 214 -0.49 -28.24 -41.28
N GLU A 215 -0.77 -28.93 -42.39
CA GLU A 215 -1.99 -29.74 -42.54
C GLU A 215 -1.83 -31.07 -41.81
N GLN A 216 -2.26 -31.11 -40.54
CA GLN A 216 -2.33 -32.32 -39.73
C GLN A 216 -3.78 -32.69 -39.42
N LYS A 217 -4.09 -33.99 -39.49
CA LYS A 217 -5.38 -34.53 -39.07
C LYS A 217 -5.52 -34.39 -37.54
N VAL A 218 -6.46 -33.55 -37.11
CA VAL A 218 -6.73 -33.30 -35.68
C VAL A 218 -7.74 -34.32 -35.15
N ASP A 219 -7.37 -35.02 -34.08
CA ASP A 219 -8.25 -35.96 -33.37
C ASP A 219 -9.53 -35.31 -32.81
N LYS A 220 -10.62 -36.09 -32.74
CA LYS A 220 -11.83 -35.68 -32.01
C LYS A 220 -11.55 -35.45 -30.52
N VAL A 221 -12.29 -34.52 -29.91
CA VAL A 221 -12.29 -34.22 -28.48
C VAL A 221 -12.88 -35.40 -27.71
N ARG A 222 -12.14 -35.90 -26.70
CA ARG A 222 -12.58 -37.01 -25.83
C ARG A 222 -13.32 -36.49 -24.59
N LYS A 223 -14.30 -37.25 -24.09
CA LYS A 223 -15.07 -36.93 -22.86
C LYS A 223 -14.15 -36.59 -21.67
N ASP A 224 -13.01 -37.29 -21.52
CA ASP A 224 -12.05 -37.03 -20.44
C ASP A 224 -11.36 -35.68 -20.48
N GLU A 225 -11.13 -35.11 -21.67
CA GLU A 225 -10.54 -33.78 -21.82
C GLU A 225 -11.52 -32.72 -21.30
N VAL A 226 -12.80 -32.88 -21.64
CA VAL A 226 -13.90 -32.03 -21.16
C VAL A 226 -14.08 -32.19 -19.65
N ARG A 227 -14.07 -33.43 -19.13
CA ARG A 227 -14.18 -33.72 -17.69
C ARG A 227 -13.01 -33.11 -16.91
N LYS A 228 -11.78 -33.20 -17.42
CA LYS A 228 -10.58 -32.54 -16.87
C LYS A 228 -10.69 -31.00 -16.91
N ALA A 229 -11.16 -30.42 -18.02
CA ALA A 229 -11.38 -28.97 -18.15
C ALA A 229 -12.45 -28.46 -17.15
N LEU A 230 -13.57 -29.17 -17.01
CA LEU A 230 -14.67 -28.85 -16.10
C LEU A 230 -14.26 -28.93 -14.62
N LYS A 231 -13.47 -29.95 -14.24
CA LYS A 231 -12.86 -30.07 -12.90
C LYS A 231 -11.91 -28.90 -12.59
N ARG A 232 -11.16 -28.42 -13.58
CA ARG A 232 -10.21 -27.28 -13.47
C ARG A 232 -10.90 -25.91 -13.37
N MET A 233 -12.17 -25.79 -13.80
CA MET A 233 -12.94 -24.54 -13.69
C MET A 233 -13.37 -24.23 -12.26
N LYS A 234 -13.21 -22.96 -11.84
CA LYS A 234 -13.53 -22.49 -10.49
C LYS A 234 -14.95 -21.91 -10.45
N SER A 235 -15.78 -22.39 -9.53
CA SER A 235 -17.11 -21.85 -9.25
C SER A 235 -17.03 -20.48 -8.55
N GLY A 236 -18.12 -19.72 -8.54
CA GLY A 236 -18.23 -18.38 -7.94
C GLY A 236 -17.62 -17.26 -8.78
N LYS A 237 -17.63 -17.40 -10.11
CA LYS A 237 -17.10 -16.42 -11.07
C LYS A 237 -18.22 -15.57 -11.67
N ALA A 238 -17.86 -14.36 -12.11
CA ALA A 238 -18.79 -13.46 -12.78
C ALA A 238 -19.06 -13.96 -14.21
N VAL A 239 -20.33 -14.18 -14.52
CA VAL A 239 -20.82 -14.76 -15.78
C VAL A 239 -20.71 -13.75 -16.93
N GLY A 240 -20.57 -14.27 -18.16
CA GLY A 240 -20.59 -13.50 -19.40
C GLY A 240 -22.00 -13.02 -19.81
N PRO A 241 -22.17 -12.55 -21.07
CA PRO A 241 -23.47 -12.15 -21.60
C PRO A 241 -24.48 -13.28 -21.76
N ASP A 242 -23.99 -14.53 -21.87
CA ASP A 242 -24.78 -15.75 -22.00
C ASP A 242 -25.62 -16.09 -20.75
N ASP A 243 -25.31 -15.49 -19.59
CA ASP A 243 -25.92 -15.79 -18.28
C ASP A 243 -25.90 -17.29 -17.91
N ILE A 244 -24.95 -18.08 -18.41
CA ILE A 244 -24.76 -19.50 -18.03
C ILE A 244 -23.48 -19.68 -17.19
N PRO A 245 -23.58 -19.86 -15.86
CA PRO A 245 -22.43 -20.12 -15.00
C PRO A 245 -21.90 -21.56 -15.13
N VAL A 246 -20.67 -21.80 -14.63
CA VAL A 246 -20.06 -23.13 -14.71
C VAL A 246 -20.68 -24.12 -13.71
N GLU A 247 -21.34 -23.58 -12.69
CA GLU A 247 -22.20 -24.29 -11.75
C GLU A 247 -23.34 -25.05 -12.45
N VAL A 248 -23.84 -24.58 -13.60
CA VAL A 248 -24.84 -25.33 -14.40
C VAL A 248 -24.21 -26.60 -14.95
N TRP A 249 -23.08 -26.48 -15.67
CA TRP A 249 -22.35 -27.61 -16.24
C TRP A 249 -21.89 -28.62 -15.16
N LYS A 250 -21.57 -28.14 -13.96
CA LYS A 250 -21.24 -29.03 -12.82
C LYS A 250 -22.47 -29.72 -12.22
N CYS A 251 -23.61 -29.02 -12.11
CA CYS A 251 -24.86 -29.62 -11.64
C CYS A 251 -25.33 -30.72 -12.61
N LEU A 252 -25.19 -30.52 -13.91
CA LEU A 252 -25.58 -31.49 -14.95
C LEU A 252 -24.61 -32.68 -15.13
N ALA A 253 -23.45 -32.66 -14.48
CA ALA A 253 -22.48 -33.77 -14.43
C ALA A 253 -22.21 -34.42 -15.80
N GLU A 254 -22.47 -35.72 -15.97
CA GLU A 254 -22.15 -36.45 -17.20
C GLU A 254 -22.94 -35.98 -18.42
N ALA A 255 -24.22 -35.63 -18.28
CA ALA A 255 -25.01 -35.09 -19.41
C ALA A 255 -24.39 -33.79 -19.98
N ALA A 256 -23.72 -32.99 -19.14
CA ALA A 256 -22.94 -31.85 -19.61
C ALA A 256 -21.64 -32.26 -20.29
N VAL A 257 -20.94 -33.31 -19.82
CA VAL A 257 -19.73 -33.82 -20.47
C VAL A 257 -20.05 -34.33 -21.87
N GLU A 258 -21.16 -35.05 -22.05
CA GLU A 258 -21.58 -35.58 -23.35
C GLU A 258 -21.93 -34.46 -24.34
N PHE A 259 -22.84 -33.56 -23.96
CA PHE A 259 -23.23 -32.41 -24.79
C PHE A 259 -22.03 -31.52 -25.14
N LEU A 260 -21.18 -31.16 -24.17
CA LEU A 260 -20.01 -30.32 -24.43
C LEU A 260 -19.00 -31.04 -25.33
N THR A 261 -18.90 -32.37 -25.26
CA THR A 261 -18.06 -33.15 -26.18
C THR A 261 -18.63 -33.17 -27.60
N SER A 262 -19.94 -33.34 -27.79
CA SER A 262 -20.61 -33.19 -29.10
C SER A 262 -20.39 -31.79 -29.68
N LEU A 263 -20.69 -30.76 -28.88
CA LEU A 263 -20.55 -29.35 -29.27
C LEU A 263 -19.11 -28.98 -29.65
N PHE A 264 -18.11 -29.37 -28.84
CA PHE A 264 -16.70 -29.06 -29.14
C PHE A 264 -16.19 -29.82 -30.37
N ASN A 265 -16.67 -31.04 -30.61
CA ASN A 265 -16.36 -31.75 -31.86
C ASN A 265 -17.00 -31.07 -33.06
N ARG A 266 -18.25 -30.60 -32.97
CA ARG A 266 -18.87 -29.85 -34.07
C ARG A 266 -18.17 -28.53 -34.36
N VAL A 267 -17.77 -27.78 -33.33
CA VAL A 267 -16.98 -26.53 -33.49
C VAL A 267 -15.60 -26.82 -34.10
N LEU A 268 -15.00 -27.96 -33.77
CA LEU A 268 -13.75 -28.41 -34.40
C LEU A 268 -13.97 -28.86 -35.85
N GLU A 269 -15.08 -29.53 -36.17
CA GLU A 269 -15.41 -30.00 -37.52
C GLU A 269 -15.79 -28.86 -38.47
N SER A 270 -16.62 -27.91 -38.03
CA SER A 270 -17.04 -26.75 -38.81
C SER A 270 -16.03 -25.58 -38.81
N GLU A 271 -15.06 -25.62 -37.90
CA GLU A 271 -14.14 -24.51 -37.58
C GLU A 271 -14.87 -23.21 -37.16
N LYS A 272 -16.15 -23.28 -36.78
CA LYS A 272 -17.01 -22.14 -36.41
C LYS A 272 -17.65 -22.30 -35.04
N MET A 273 -17.44 -21.31 -34.16
CA MET A 273 -18.04 -21.27 -32.82
C MET A 273 -19.41 -20.56 -32.81
N PRO A 274 -20.28 -20.84 -31.80
CA PRO A 274 -21.57 -20.17 -31.66
C PRO A 274 -21.45 -18.63 -31.57
N GLU A 275 -22.28 -17.92 -32.35
CA GLU A 275 -22.26 -16.45 -32.44
C GLU A 275 -22.48 -15.75 -31.08
N GLU A 276 -23.24 -16.36 -30.16
CA GLU A 276 -23.47 -15.82 -28.81
C GLU A 276 -22.16 -15.70 -27.99
N TRP A 277 -21.14 -16.53 -28.29
CA TRP A 277 -19.84 -16.49 -27.62
C TRP A 277 -18.96 -15.30 -28.08
N ARG A 278 -19.26 -14.68 -29.23
CA ARG A 278 -18.52 -13.50 -29.75
C ARG A 278 -18.75 -12.23 -28.93
N ARG A 279 -19.79 -12.20 -28.09
CA ARG A 279 -20.16 -11.04 -27.27
C ARG A 279 -19.45 -11.09 -25.91
N SER A 280 -18.93 -9.95 -25.46
CA SER A 280 -18.30 -9.83 -24.14
C SER A 280 -18.68 -8.52 -23.41
N VAL A 281 -18.56 -8.53 -22.08
CA VAL A 281 -18.68 -7.30 -21.26
C VAL A 281 -17.36 -6.96 -20.63
N LEU A 282 -16.79 -5.81 -20.99
CA LEU A 282 -15.58 -5.27 -20.38
C LEU A 282 -15.93 -4.53 -19.08
N VAL A 283 -15.19 -4.82 -18.01
CA VAL A 283 -15.34 -4.15 -16.71
C VAL A 283 -14.03 -3.41 -16.36
N PRO A 284 -14.03 -2.08 -16.26
CA PRO A 284 -12.85 -1.31 -15.88
C PRO A 284 -12.56 -1.49 -14.39
N ILE A 285 -11.34 -1.94 -14.06
CA ILE A 285 -10.85 -2.12 -12.69
C ILE A 285 -9.69 -1.17 -12.44
N PHE A 286 -9.84 -0.27 -11.46
CA PHE A 286 -8.81 0.70 -11.09
C PHE A 286 -7.54 0.00 -10.57
N LYS A 287 -6.37 0.41 -11.08
CA LYS A 287 -5.04 -0.14 -10.74
C LYS A 287 -4.58 0.20 -9.31
N ASN A 288 -5.32 1.04 -8.57
CA ASN A 288 -4.96 1.56 -7.23
C ASN A 288 -3.66 2.40 -7.26
N LYS A 289 -3.43 3.11 -8.36
CA LYS A 289 -2.31 4.03 -8.62
C LYS A 289 -2.80 5.15 -9.55
N GLY A 290 -2.22 6.35 -9.43
CA GLY A 290 -2.58 7.51 -10.25
C GLY A 290 -3.95 8.10 -9.91
N ASP A 291 -4.41 9.04 -10.73
CA ASP A 291 -5.73 9.66 -10.64
C ASP A 291 -6.85 8.64 -10.91
N MET A 292 -7.85 8.59 -10.00
CA MET A 292 -9.05 7.75 -10.12
C MET A 292 -9.99 8.21 -11.25
N GLN A 293 -9.89 9.46 -11.72
CA GLN A 293 -10.74 10.01 -12.77
C GLN A 293 -10.15 9.78 -14.18
N SER A 294 -8.90 9.33 -14.30
CA SER A 294 -8.25 9.09 -15.61
C SER A 294 -8.43 7.63 -16.06
N CYS A 295 -8.92 7.42 -17.29
CA CYS A 295 -9.16 6.09 -17.87
C CYS A 295 -7.91 5.21 -17.93
N SER A 296 -6.72 5.79 -18.17
CA SER A 296 -5.45 5.07 -18.30
C SER A 296 -5.05 4.28 -17.03
N ASN A 297 -5.53 4.73 -15.87
CA ASN A 297 -5.29 4.07 -14.58
C ASN A 297 -6.22 2.87 -14.32
N TYR A 298 -7.04 2.47 -15.29
CA TYR A 298 -7.90 1.29 -15.24
C TYR A 298 -7.35 0.14 -16.10
N ARG A 299 -7.84 -1.06 -15.83
CA ARG A 299 -7.58 -2.29 -16.59
C ARG A 299 -8.92 -2.90 -17.00
N GLY A 300 -9.14 -3.13 -18.30
CA GLY A 300 -10.40 -3.62 -18.84
C GLY A 300 -10.50 -5.15 -18.84
N ILE A 301 -11.19 -5.74 -17.87
CA ILE A 301 -11.36 -7.20 -17.81
C ILE A 301 -12.59 -7.63 -18.60
N LYS A 302 -12.40 -8.47 -19.63
CA LYS A 302 -13.48 -9.07 -20.43
C LYS A 302 -14.17 -10.22 -19.68
N LEU A 303 -15.47 -10.08 -19.46
CA LEU A 303 -16.39 -11.14 -19.07
C LEU A 303 -16.95 -11.79 -20.34
N MET A 304 -16.62 -13.07 -20.53
CA MET A 304 -16.96 -13.89 -21.70
C MET A 304 -17.71 -15.14 -21.21
N SER A 305 -18.37 -15.85 -22.13
CA SER A 305 -19.07 -17.11 -21.83
C SER A 305 -18.20 -18.07 -21.02
N HIS A 306 -18.79 -18.72 -20.01
CA HIS A 306 -18.08 -19.78 -19.28
C HIS A 306 -17.90 -21.05 -20.12
N THR A 307 -18.77 -21.29 -21.10
CA THR A 307 -18.65 -22.40 -22.05
C THR A 307 -17.53 -22.17 -23.05
N MET A 308 -17.39 -20.95 -23.59
CA MET A 308 -16.21 -20.57 -24.38
C MET A 308 -14.92 -20.79 -23.57
N LYS A 309 -14.88 -20.45 -22.27
CA LYS A 309 -13.72 -20.70 -21.40
C LYS A 309 -13.45 -22.17 -21.08
N LEU A 310 -14.43 -23.06 -21.28
CA LEU A 310 -14.22 -24.52 -21.25
C LEU A 310 -13.58 -24.98 -22.56
N TRP A 311 -14.08 -24.51 -23.70
CA TRP A 311 -13.51 -24.78 -25.03
C TRP A 311 -12.05 -24.33 -25.12
N GLU A 312 -11.78 -23.07 -24.75
CA GLU A 312 -10.43 -22.51 -24.63
C GLU A 312 -9.47 -23.39 -23.80
N ARG A 313 -9.96 -24.07 -22.75
CA ARG A 313 -9.14 -24.95 -21.92
C ARG A 313 -8.83 -26.30 -22.56
N VAL A 314 -9.73 -26.83 -23.38
CA VAL A 314 -9.47 -28.04 -24.16
C VAL A 314 -8.43 -27.71 -25.23
N VAL A 315 -8.59 -26.60 -25.95
CA VAL A 315 -7.61 -26.10 -26.93
C VAL A 315 -6.25 -25.80 -26.26
N GLU A 316 -6.22 -25.07 -25.13
CA GLU A 316 -4.98 -24.82 -24.34
C GLU A 316 -4.25 -26.13 -24.00
N ALA A 317 -4.97 -27.14 -23.52
CA ALA A 317 -4.40 -28.41 -23.09
C ALA A 317 -3.84 -29.25 -24.25
N ARG A 318 -4.33 -29.05 -25.48
CA ARG A 318 -3.82 -29.70 -26.69
C ARG A 318 -2.64 -28.95 -27.30
N LEU A 319 -2.73 -27.63 -27.46
CA LEU A 319 -1.63 -26.82 -28.00
C LEU A 319 -0.36 -26.94 -27.16
N ARG A 320 -0.48 -27.05 -25.82
CA ARG A 320 0.64 -27.31 -24.90
C ARG A 320 1.35 -28.65 -25.07
N LYS A 321 0.84 -29.57 -25.88
CA LYS A 321 1.53 -30.83 -26.26
C LYS A 321 2.33 -30.70 -27.54
N VAL A 322 2.04 -29.69 -28.36
CA VAL A 322 2.63 -29.47 -29.68
C VAL A 322 3.67 -28.35 -29.64
N VAL A 323 3.36 -27.26 -28.93
CA VAL A 323 4.20 -26.08 -28.82
C VAL A 323 5.08 -26.16 -27.57
N GLU A 324 6.38 -26.31 -27.79
CA GLU A 324 7.42 -26.12 -26.77
C GLU A 324 7.69 -24.60 -26.58
N ILE A 325 7.84 -24.16 -25.32
CA ILE A 325 8.11 -22.75 -24.96
C ILE A 325 9.38 -22.73 -24.09
N CYS A 326 10.23 -21.75 -24.33
CA CYS A 326 11.58 -21.68 -23.80
C CYS A 326 11.70 -21.73 -22.26
N GLU A 327 12.87 -22.18 -21.81
CA GLU A 327 13.29 -22.23 -20.41
C GLU A 327 13.22 -20.85 -19.72
N GLN A 328 13.53 -19.78 -20.46
CA GLN A 328 13.58 -18.38 -20.01
C GLN A 328 12.20 -17.77 -19.70
N GLN A 329 11.11 -18.33 -20.23
CA GLN A 329 9.75 -17.88 -19.94
C GLN A 329 9.21 -18.53 -18.66
N TYR A 330 9.07 -17.75 -17.61
CA TYR A 330 8.48 -18.15 -16.32
C TYR A 330 6.98 -17.82 -16.23
N GLY A 331 6.49 -16.89 -17.06
CA GLY A 331 5.10 -16.45 -17.08
C GLY A 331 4.15 -17.52 -17.64
N PHE A 332 3.06 -17.81 -16.90
CA PHE A 332 1.99 -18.73 -17.29
C PHE A 332 2.41 -20.17 -17.66
N MET A 333 3.62 -20.57 -17.30
CA MET A 333 4.18 -21.90 -17.53
C MET A 333 3.85 -22.88 -16.39
N PRO A 334 3.54 -24.15 -16.69
CA PRO A 334 3.39 -25.17 -15.66
C PRO A 334 4.71 -25.38 -14.92
N ARG A 335 4.65 -25.69 -13.63
CA ARG A 335 5.81 -25.95 -12.75
C ARG A 335 6.83 -24.80 -12.58
N LYS A 336 6.71 -23.67 -13.29
CA LYS A 336 7.49 -22.44 -13.03
C LYS A 336 6.70 -21.44 -12.16
N SER A 337 7.41 -20.57 -11.43
CA SER A 337 6.83 -19.59 -10.51
C SER A 337 7.55 -18.23 -10.56
N THR A 338 6.89 -17.18 -10.03
CA THR A 338 7.53 -15.87 -9.85
C THR A 338 8.73 -15.94 -8.90
N THR A 339 8.67 -16.82 -7.90
CA THR A 339 9.75 -17.06 -6.93
C THR A 339 11.00 -17.58 -7.62
N ASP A 340 10.86 -18.41 -8.67
CA ASP A 340 11.99 -19.00 -9.39
C ASP A 340 12.81 -17.92 -10.13
N ALA A 341 12.13 -17.02 -10.86
CA ALA A 341 12.77 -15.91 -11.57
C ALA A 341 13.38 -14.86 -10.60
N ILE A 342 12.69 -14.55 -9.48
CA ILE A 342 13.25 -13.67 -8.44
C ILE A 342 14.52 -14.29 -7.83
N PHE A 343 14.53 -15.60 -7.60
CA PHE A 343 15.69 -16.31 -7.05
C PHE A 343 16.87 -16.31 -8.03
N ALA A 344 16.64 -16.66 -9.30
CA ALA A 344 17.67 -16.69 -10.35
C ALA A 344 18.38 -15.33 -10.48
N LEU A 345 17.62 -14.22 -10.55
CA LEU A 345 18.17 -12.87 -10.56
C LEU A 345 18.97 -12.56 -9.29
N ARG A 346 18.49 -12.95 -8.11
CA ARG A 346 19.20 -12.69 -6.84
C ARG A 346 20.52 -13.44 -6.77
N ILE A 347 20.57 -14.71 -7.16
CA ILE A 347 21.80 -15.50 -7.18
C ILE A 347 22.80 -14.92 -8.18
N LEU A 348 22.34 -14.46 -9.35
CA LEU A 348 23.21 -13.76 -10.30
C LEU A 348 23.80 -12.49 -9.67
N MET A 349 22.96 -11.61 -9.09
CA MET A 349 23.43 -10.40 -8.41
C MET A 349 24.40 -10.70 -7.24
N GLU A 350 24.13 -11.75 -6.45
CA GLU A 350 25.01 -12.15 -5.34
C GLU A 350 26.36 -12.67 -5.85
N LYS A 351 26.40 -13.49 -6.91
CA LYS A 351 27.66 -14.00 -7.51
C LYS A 351 28.58 -12.86 -8.00
N TYR A 352 28.03 -11.86 -8.68
CA TYR A 352 28.81 -10.73 -9.19
C TYR A 352 29.22 -9.78 -8.06
N ARG A 353 28.33 -9.56 -7.08
CA ARG A 353 28.64 -8.80 -5.87
C ARG A 353 29.84 -9.39 -5.14
N ASP A 354 29.79 -10.69 -4.84
CA ASP A 354 30.80 -11.38 -4.04
C ASP A 354 32.14 -11.51 -4.79
N GLY A 355 32.11 -11.57 -6.13
CA GLY A 355 33.30 -11.48 -7.00
C GLY A 355 33.84 -10.07 -7.29
N GLN A 356 33.24 -9.01 -6.73
CA GLN A 356 33.59 -7.60 -7.01
C GLN A 356 33.57 -7.20 -8.50
N ARG A 357 32.73 -7.88 -9.30
CA ARG A 357 32.53 -7.60 -10.74
C ARG A 357 31.28 -6.77 -10.94
N GLU A 358 31.26 -5.92 -11.97
CA GLU A 358 30.05 -5.20 -12.37
C GLU A 358 29.03 -6.15 -12.99
N LEU A 359 27.74 -5.87 -12.76
CA LEU A 359 26.62 -6.55 -13.42
C LEU A 359 25.57 -5.51 -13.76
N HIS A 360 25.23 -5.44 -15.04
CA HIS A 360 24.29 -4.49 -15.60
C HIS A 360 22.96 -5.19 -15.83
N CYS A 361 21.87 -4.65 -15.28
CA CYS A 361 20.52 -5.22 -15.36
C CYS A 361 19.55 -4.16 -15.91
N VAL A 362 18.85 -4.46 -17.00
CA VAL A 362 17.75 -3.62 -17.50
C VAL A 362 16.43 -4.35 -17.32
N PHE A 363 15.47 -3.65 -16.70
CA PHE A 363 14.11 -4.11 -16.48
C PHE A 363 13.19 -3.46 -17.52
N VAL A 364 12.70 -4.23 -18.48
CA VAL A 364 11.90 -3.76 -19.61
C VAL A 364 10.42 -4.05 -19.35
N ASP A 365 9.56 -3.04 -19.54
CA ASP A 365 8.09 -3.13 -19.48
C ASP A 365 7.51 -2.73 -20.85
N LEU A 366 6.48 -3.45 -21.30
CA LEU A 366 5.86 -3.24 -22.61
C LEU A 366 4.55 -2.43 -22.54
N GLU A 367 4.32 -1.58 -23.54
CA GLU A 367 3.17 -0.67 -23.55
C GLU A 367 1.84 -1.38 -23.80
N LYS A 368 1.14 -1.69 -22.70
CA LYS A 368 -0.19 -2.35 -22.72
C LYS A 368 -0.16 -3.67 -23.52
N ALA A 369 0.88 -4.47 -23.32
CA ALA A 369 1.24 -5.63 -24.16
C ALA A 369 0.06 -6.49 -24.68
N TYR A 370 -0.87 -6.88 -23.81
CA TYR A 370 -2.04 -7.70 -24.19
C TYR A 370 -3.02 -6.98 -25.12
N ASP A 371 -3.15 -5.67 -24.95
CA ASP A 371 -4.12 -4.82 -25.64
C ASP A 371 -3.59 -4.41 -27.03
N LYS A 372 -2.28 -4.53 -27.29
CA LYS A 372 -1.63 -4.11 -28.55
C LYS A 372 -1.08 -5.24 -29.45
N VAL A 373 -1.29 -6.53 -29.12
CA VAL A 373 -0.82 -7.65 -29.97
C VAL A 373 -1.53 -7.65 -31.33
N PRO A 374 -0.81 -7.58 -32.47
CA PRO A 374 -1.39 -7.76 -33.80
C PRO A 374 -1.92 -9.18 -34.02
N ARG A 375 -3.11 -9.31 -34.63
CA ARG A 375 -3.70 -10.63 -34.90
C ARG A 375 -2.94 -11.42 -35.96
N GLU A 376 -2.48 -10.77 -37.02
CA GLU A 376 -1.69 -11.42 -38.07
C GLU A 376 -0.39 -12.03 -37.52
N GLU A 377 0.30 -11.31 -36.64
CA GLU A 377 1.53 -11.79 -36.00
C GLU A 377 1.24 -12.98 -35.07
N LEU A 378 0.10 -12.98 -34.38
CA LEU A 378 -0.37 -14.15 -33.62
C LEU A 378 -0.59 -15.38 -34.52
N TRP A 379 -1.25 -15.23 -35.67
CA TRP A 379 -1.48 -16.33 -36.62
C TRP A 379 -0.16 -16.85 -37.20
N TYR A 380 0.75 -15.95 -37.55
CA TYR A 380 2.10 -16.29 -37.98
C TYR A 380 2.86 -17.09 -36.91
N CYS A 381 2.86 -16.61 -35.65
CA CYS A 381 3.52 -17.27 -34.55
C CYS A 381 2.94 -18.67 -34.26
N MET A 382 1.63 -18.87 -34.43
CA MET A 382 1.01 -20.20 -34.31
C MET A 382 1.57 -21.16 -35.38
N ARG A 383 1.55 -20.78 -36.66
CA ARG A 383 2.04 -21.61 -37.76
C ARG A 383 3.53 -21.94 -37.61
N LYS A 384 4.36 -20.92 -37.31
CA LYS A 384 5.80 -21.09 -37.08
C LYS A 384 6.10 -21.98 -35.85
N SER A 385 5.19 -22.05 -34.88
CA SER A 385 5.30 -22.96 -33.72
C SER A 385 4.78 -24.39 -34.01
N GLY A 386 4.55 -24.76 -35.27
CA GLY A 386 4.10 -26.10 -35.66
C GLY A 386 2.63 -26.40 -35.34
N VAL A 387 1.81 -25.39 -35.04
CA VAL A 387 0.39 -25.58 -34.77
C VAL A 387 -0.35 -25.92 -36.06
N ALA A 388 -1.07 -27.05 -36.06
CA ALA A 388 -1.89 -27.48 -37.19
C ALA A 388 -2.88 -26.39 -37.63
N GLU A 389 -3.02 -26.17 -38.95
CA GLU A 389 -3.79 -25.05 -39.51
C GLU A 389 -5.25 -25.02 -39.02
N LYS A 390 -5.85 -26.20 -38.80
CA LYS A 390 -7.18 -26.36 -38.22
C LYS A 390 -7.33 -25.70 -36.84
N TYR A 391 -6.30 -25.72 -36.00
CA TYR A 391 -6.28 -24.97 -34.74
C TYR A 391 -6.07 -23.47 -34.96
N VAL A 392 -5.31 -23.06 -35.98
CA VAL A 392 -5.16 -21.64 -36.35
C VAL A 392 -6.52 -21.07 -36.75
N ARG A 393 -7.28 -21.74 -37.63
CA ARG A 393 -8.61 -21.31 -38.09
C ARG A 393 -9.65 -21.31 -36.96
N VAL A 394 -9.65 -22.31 -36.08
CA VAL A 394 -10.48 -22.34 -34.86
C VAL A 394 -10.19 -21.15 -33.94
N VAL A 395 -8.91 -20.77 -33.75
CA VAL A 395 -8.57 -19.61 -32.90
C VAL A 395 -8.85 -18.30 -33.63
N GLN A 396 -8.62 -18.20 -34.95
CA GLN A 396 -9.06 -17.04 -35.76
C GLN A 396 -10.55 -16.75 -35.55
N ASP A 397 -11.40 -17.77 -35.67
CA ASP A 397 -12.84 -17.63 -35.43
C ASP A 397 -13.18 -17.20 -33.99
N MET A 398 -12.34 -17.45 -32.97
CA MET A 398 -12.56 -16.94 -31.61
C MET A 398 -12.41 -15.41 -31.49
N TYR A 399 -11.59 -14.78 -32.35
CA TYR A 399 -11.28 -13.35 -32.31
C TYR A 399 -12.06 -12.55 -33.36
N GLU A 400 -12.37 -13.17 -34.51
CA GLU A 400 -13.20 -12.60 -35.57
C GLU A 400 -14.57 -12.16 -35.09
N ARG A 401 -15.02 -11.00 -35.62
CA ARG A 401 -16.36 -10.42 -35.38
C ARG A 401 -16.71 -10.28 -33.88
N SER A 402 -15.69 -10.24 -33.01
CA SER A 402 -15.88 -10.10 -31.57
C SER A 402 -16.38 -8.71 -31.19
N ARG A 403 -17.36 -8.65 -30.30
CA ARG A 403 -18.06 -7.42 -29.90
C ARG A 403 -18.07 -7.23 -28.40
N THR A 404 -17.93 -5.98 -27.96
CA THR A 404 -17.75 -5.64 -26.54
C THR A 404 -18.61 -4.46 -26.13
N VAL A 405 -19.15 -4.51 -24.92
CA VAL A 405 -19.77 -3.36 -24.22
C VAL A 405 -19.00 -3.07 -22.92
N VAL A 406 -18.79 -1.80 -22.57
CA VAL A 406 -18.16 -1.43 -21.29
C VAL A 406 -19.23 -1.28 -20.21
N ARG A 407 -19.11 -2.01 -19.09
CA ARG A 407 -19.97 -1.88 -17.92
C ARG A 407 -19.29 -1.00 -16.87
N CYS A 408 -19.66 0.29 -16.86
CA CYS A 408 -19.16 1.28 -15.91
C CYS A 408 -20.12 1.49 -14.72
N ALA A 409 -19.86 2.48 -13.87
CA ALA A 409 -20.68 2.75 -12.67
C ALA A 409 -22.07 3.36 -12.98
N VAL A 410 -22.17 4.10 -14.09
CA VAL A 410 -23.38 4.80 -14.54
C VAL A 410 -24.26 3.96 -15.47
N GLY A 411 -23.69 2.99 -16.20
CA GLY A 411 -24.46 2.14 -17.12
C GLY A 411 -23.60 1.15 -17.89
N GLN A 412 -24.17 0.59 -18.96
CA GLN A 412 -23.43 -0.05 -20.04
C GLN A 412 -23.34 0.92 -21.22
N THR A 413 -22.19 0.92 -21.91
CA THR A 413 -22.05 1.65 -23.18
C THR A 413 -22.75 0.92 -24.31
N GLU A 414 -22.83 1.59 -25.45
CA GLU A 414 -23.03 0.94 -26.75
C GLU A 414 -21.98 -0.15 -27.01
N GLU A 415 -22.31 -1.03 -27.96
CA GLU A 415 -21.46 -2.13 -28.43
C GLU A 415 -20.48 -1.62 -29.49
N PHE A 416 -19.21 -2.01 -29.38
CA PHE A 416 -18.17 -1.71 -30.35
C PHE A 416 -17.44 -2.99 -30.80
N LYS A 417 -16.80 -2.95 -31.97
CA LYS A 417 -15.98 -4.04 -32.50
C LYS A 417 -14.61 -4.05 -31.83
N VAL A 418 -13.99 -5.22 -31.78
CA VAL A 418 -12.60 -5.39 -31.35
C VAL A 418 -11.82 -6.08 -32.47
N GLU A 419 -10.79 -5.40 -32.97
CA GLU A 419 -10.02 -5.78 -34.18
C GLU A 419 -8.55 -6.08 -33.86
N VAL A 420 -7.99 -5.45 -32.82
CA VAL A 420 -6.67 -5.77 -32.24
C VAL A 420 -6.88 -6.54 -30.91
N ALA A 421 -5.80 -6.76 -30.14
CA ALA A 421 -5.78 -7.26 -28.76
C ALA A 421 -6.09 -8.76 -28.51
N LEU A 422 -5.43 -9.28 -27.48
CA LEU A 422 -5.78 -10.55 -26.84
C LEU A 422 -6.96 -10.37 -25.86
N HIS A 423 -7.77 -11.42 -25.68
CA HIS A 423 -8.90 -11.40 -24.75
C HIS A 423 -8.44 -11.41 -23.29
N GLN A 424 -8.37 -10.23 -22.66
CA GLN A 424 -7.96 -10.04 -21.26
C GLN A 424 -9.03 -10.58 -20.26
N GLY A 425 -9.00 -11.89 -20.04
CA GLY A 425 -9.99 -12.64 -19.26
C GLY A 425 -10.29 -14.06 -19.79
N SER A 426 -9.77 -14.37 -20.99
CA SER A 426 -9.69 -15.71 -21.58
C SER A 426 -8.87 -16.70 -20.76
N ALA A 427 -9.11 -18.00 -20.94
CA ALA A 427 -8.26 -19.08 -20.47
C ALA A 427 -7.07 -19.37 -21.42
N LEU A 428 -7.21 -19.05 -22.71
CA LEU A 428 -6.25 -19.35 -23.77
C LEU A 428 -5.25 -18.20 -24.02
N SER A 429 -5.70 -16.93 -23.98
CA SER A 429 -4.84 -15.74 -24.22
C SER A 429 -3.47 -15.77 -23.52
N PRO A 430 -3.32 -16.20 -22.25
CA PRO A 430 -2.00 -16.18 -21.59
C PRO A 430 -0.99 -17.16 -22.19
N PHE A 431 -1.46 -18.25 -22.80
CA PHE A 431 -0.61 -19.19 -23.51
C PHE A 431 -0.23 -18.66 -24.90
N LEU A 432 -1.20 -18.10 -25.63
CA LEU A 432 -0.96 -17.45 -26.92
C LEU A 432 0.05 -16.30 -26.78
N PHE A 433 -0.07 -15.47 -25.74
CA PHE A 433 0.89 -14.41 -25.45
C PHE A 433 2.30 -14.95 -25.17
N ALA A 434 2.42 -16.02 -24.38
CA ALA A 434 3.71 -16.65 -24.10
C ALA A 434 4.38 -17.19 -25.36
N MET A 435 3.62 -17.80 -26.28
CA MET A 435 4.08 -18.29 -27.58
C MET A 435 4.48 -17.16 -28.54
N VAL A 436 3.73 -16.05 -28.58
CA VAL A 436 4.15 -14.86 -29.37
C VAL A 436 5.46 -14.30 -28.81
N MET A 437 5.57 -14.10 -27.49
CA MET A 437 6.82 -13.65 -26.87
C MET A 437 7.99 -14.62 -27.10
N ASP A 438 7.72 -15.93 -27.13
CA ASP A 438 8.73 -16.95 -27.46
C ASP A 438 9.30 -16.74 -28.88
N GLN A 439 8.42 -16.63 -29.87
CA GLN A 439 8.78 -16.45 -31.27
C GLN A 439 9.45 -15.11 -31.55
N LEU A 440 8.99 -14.02 -30.92
CA LEU A 440 9.59 -12.69 -31.06
C LEU A 440 10.97 -12.59 -30.39
N SER A 441 11.19 -13.34 -29.31
CA SER A 441 12.46 -13.33 -28.57
C SER A 441 13.51 -14.31 -29.09
N GLN A 442 13.17 -15.19 -30.05
CA GLN A 442 14.02 -16.30 -30.48
C GLN A 442 15.45 -15.88 -30.88
N GLU A 443 15.59 -14.74 -31.56
CA GLU A 443 16.86 -14.20 -32.08
C GLU A 443 17.66 -13.38 -31.04
N VAL A 444 17.04 -12.97 -29.94
CA VAL A 444 17.60 -11.98 -28.99
C VAL A 444 17.71 -12.48 -27.54
N ARG A 445 17.08 -13.61 -27.21
CA ARG A 445 17.13 -14.21 -25.88
C ARG A 445 18.45 -14.94 -25.64
N GLN A 446 19.04 -14.69 -24.48
CA GLN A 446 20.19 -15.45 -23.98
C GLN A 446 19.72 -16.55 -23.02
N GLU A 447 20.61 -17.44 -22.60
CA GLU A 447 20.28 -18.46 -21.60
C GLU A 447 19.90 -17.86 -20.24
N ALA A 448 19.08 -18.56 -19.45
CA ALA A 448 18.83 -18.14 -18.08
C ALA A 448 20.12 -18.32 -17.25
N PRO A 449 20.53 -17.35 -16.41
CA PRO A 449 19.77 -16.20 -15.91
C PRO A 449 20.00 -14.87 -16.67
N TRP A 450 20.70 -14.85 -17.81
CA TRP A 450 21.01 -13.62 -18.57
C TRP A 450 19.77 -12.97 -19.19
N THR A 451 18.80 -13.78 -19.61
CA THR A 451 17.46 -13.33 -20.00
C THR A 451 16.41 -14.06 -19.15
N MET A 452 15.51 -13.30 -18.53
CA MET A 452 14.38 -13.84 -17.77
C MET A 452 13.10 -13.10 -18.14
N MET A 453 12.10 -13.86 -18.61
CA MET A 453 10.79 -13.31 -18.99
C MET A 453 9.70 -13.81 -18.05
N PHE A 454 8.81 -12.91 -17.63
CA PHE A 454 7.56 -13.27 -16.97
C PHE A 454 6.41 -12.54 -17.66
N ALA A 455 5.88 -13.16 -18.72
CA ALA A 455 4.96 -12.51 -19.65
C ALA A 455 5.54 -11.21 -20.23
N ASP A 456 5.04 -10.05 -19.83
CA ASP A 456 5.44 -8.71 -20.28
C ASP A 456 6.58 -8.08 -19.46
N ASP A 457 6.89 -8.62 -18.27
CA ASP A 457 8.06 -8.22 -17.47
C ASP A 457 9.33 -8.95 -17.98
N ILE A 458 10.27 -8.23 -18.61
CA ILE A 458 11.53 -8.80 -19.13
C ILE A 458 12.73 -8.26 -18.35
N VAL A 459 13.71 -9.12 -18.05
CA VAL A 459 15.00 -8.73 -17.46
C VAL A 459 16.12 -9.18 -18.38
N ILE A 460 16.99 -8.22 -18.73
CA ILE A 460 18.21 -8.43 -19.51
C ILE A 460 19.39 -8.13 -18.59
N CYS A 461 20.31 -9.07 -18.45
CA CYS A 461 21.52 -8.95 -17.64
C CYS A 461 22.77 -9.08 -18.53
N SER A 462 23.83 -8.32 -18.25
CA SER A 462 25.14 -8.48 -18.89
C SER A 462 26.30 -8.05 -18.00
N GLU A 463 27.51 -8.46 -18.35
CA GLU A 463 28.76 -8.11 -17.64
C GLU A 463 29.29 -6.71 -18.01
N SER A 464 28.94 -6.18 -19.18
CA SER A 464 29.29 -4.82 -19.63
C SER A 464 28.05 -3.95 -19.88
N ARG A 465 28.21 -2.64 -19.67
CA ARG A 465 27.20 -1.60 -19.97
C ARG A 465 26.88 -1.55 -21.46
N GLU A 466 27.90 -1.61 -22.30
CA GLU A 466 27.82 -1.57 -23.76
C GLU A 466 27.07 -2.80 -24.28
N GLN A 467 27.37 -3.98 -23.73
CA GLN A 467 26.68 -5.23 -24.08
C GLN A 467 25.21 -5.22 -23.65
N VAL A 468 24.85 -4.62 -22.50
CA VAL A 468 23.43 -4.52 -22.09
C VAL A 468 22.68 -3.46 -22.90
N GLU A 469 23.35 -2.38 -23.31
CA GLU A 469 22.81 -1.35 -24.20
C GLU A 469 22.52 -1.92 -25.59
N GLU A 470 23.49 -2.62 -26.18
CA GLU A 470 23.30 -3.34 -27.45
C GLU A 470 22.19 -4.40 -27.35
N SER A 471 22.17 -5.18 -26.27
CA SER A 471 21.12 -6.17 -26.04
C SER A 471 19.74 -5.51 -25.92
N LEU A 472 19.62 -4.39 -25.19
CA LEU A 472 18.38 -3.64 -25.06
C LEU A 472 17.90 -3.10 -26.43
N GLU A 473 18.81 -2.60 -27.26
CA GLU A 473 18.50 -2.14 -28.62
C GLU A 473 18.04 -3.28 -29.54
N ARG A 474 18.72 -4.44 -29.49
CA ARG A 474 18.29 -5.65 -30.21
C ARG A 474 16.89 -6.10 -29.75
N TRP A 475 16.61 -6.07 -28.45
CA TRP A 475 15.29 -6.38 -27.89
C TRP A 475 14.20 -5.38 -28.31
N ARG A 476 14.51 -4.07 -28.27
CA ARG A 476 13.62 -3.02 -28.79
C ARG A 476 13.29 -3.31 -30.25
N PHE A 477 14.31 -3.47 -31.10
CA PHE A 477 14.12 -3.70 -32.54
C PHE A 477 13.29 -4.95 -32.83
N ALA A 478 13.61 -6.08 -32.17
CA ALA A 478 12.90 -7.35 -32.36
C ALA A 478 11.41 -7.27 -32.01
N LEU A 479 11.04 -6.50 -30.99
CA LEU A 479 9.66 -6.30 -30.54
C LEU A 479 8.93 -5.21 -31.33
N GLU A 480 9.53 -4.03 -31.51
CA GLU A 480 8.91 -2.88 -32.17
C GLU A 480 8.62 -3.17 -33.65
N ARG A 481 9.52 -3.85 -34.37
CA ARG A 481 9.29 -4.22 -35.78
C ARG A 481 8.07 -5.14 -35.99
N ARG A 482 7.56 -5.76 -34.92
CA ARG A 482 6.35 -6.62 -34.90
C ARG A 482 5.20 -6.01 -34.10
N GLY A 483 5.23 -4.69 -33.83
CA GLY A 483 4.15 -3.93 -33.20
C GLY A 483 4.13 -3.97 -31.66
N MET A 484 5.15 -4.51 -31.00
CA MET A 484 5.24 -4.58 -29.53
C MET A 484 6.15 -3.48 -28.98
N LYS A 485 5.57 -2.36 -28.53
CA LYS A 485 6.34 -1.16 -28.12
C LYS A 485 6.89 -1.25 -26.70
N VAL A 486 8.14 -0.81 -26.51
CA VAL A 486 8.81 -0.74 -25.19
C VAL A 486 8.42 0.55 -24.46
N SER A 487 8.06 0.45 -23.18
CA SER A 487 7.68 1.59 -22.35
C SER A 487 8.91 2.29 -21.78
N ARG A 488 9.42 3.31 -22.49
CA ARG A 488 10.60 4.09 -22.07
C ARG A 488 10.48 4.61 -20.63
N SER A 489 9.33 5.20 -20.27
CA SER A 489 9.09 5.82 -18.95
C SER A 489 9.09 4.86 -17.75
N LYS A 490 9.01 3.55 -17.99
CA LYS A 490 9.00 2.51 -16.94
C LYS A 490 10.19 1.57 -17.02
N THR A 491 10.92 1.58 -18.13
CA THR A 491 12.14 0.80 -18.30
C THR A 491 13.21 1.41 -17.40
N GLU A 492 13.76 0.61 -16.49
CA GLU A 492 14.72 1.08 -15.48
C GLU A 492 16.00 0.25 -15.53
N TYR A 493 17.14 0.90 -15.35
CA TYR A 493 18.49 0.31 -15.41
C TYR A 493 19.10 0.24 -14.01
N MET A 494 19.76 -0.86 -13.66
CA MET A 494 20.47 -1.05 -12.39
C MET A 494 21.88 -1.59 -12.65
N CYS A 495 22.86 -1.04 -11.93
CA CYS A 495 24.23 -1.59 -11.88
C CYS A 495 24.50 -2.16 -10.47
N VAL A 496 25.15 -3.32 -10.41
CA VAL A 496 25.74 -3.90 -9.18
C VAL A 496 27.24 -3.65 -9.23
N ASN A 497 27.86 -3.32 -8.08
CA ASN A 497 29.30 -3.01 -7.95
C ASN A 497 29.82 -1.88 -8.87
N GLU A 498 28.97 -0.91 -9.16
CA GLU A 498 29.27 0.26 -10.00
C GLU A 498 30.63 0.92 -9.65
N ARG A 499 31.49 1.04 -10.67
CA ARG A 499 32.79 1.71 -10.59
C ARG A 499 32.65 3.21 -10.87
N GLU A 500 33.60 4.01 -10.37
CA GLU A 500 33.63 5.45 -10.67
C GLU A 500 33.79 5.68 -12.18
N GLY A 501 32.85 6.41 -12.78
CA GLY A 501 32.77 6.64 -14.23
C GLY A 501 31.78 5.75 -15.00
N SER A 502 31.19 4.72 -14.37
CA SER A 502 30.21 3.84 -15.03
C SER A 502 28.91 4.58 -15.39
N GLY A 503 28.81 5.00 -16.65
CA GLY A 503 27.68 5.76 -17.20
C GLY A 503 26.31 5.08 -17.12
N THR A 504 25.30 5.74 -17.69
CA THR A 504 23.98 5.12 -17.87
C THR A 504 23.89 4.35 -19.19
N VAL A 505 22.86 3.53 -19.29
CA VAL A 505 22.46 2.84 -20.53
C VAL A 505 21.53 3.75 -21.32
N ARG A 506 21.67 3.80 -22.63
CA ARG A 506 20.77 4.55 -23.53
C ARG A 506 19.76 3.63 -24.23
N LEU A 507 18.65 4.23 -24.64
CA LEU A 507 17.61 3.63 -25.47
C LEU A 507 17.21 4.67 -26.52
N GLN A 508 17.50 4.40 -27.80
CA GLN A 508 17.33 5.34 -28.92
C GLN A 508 18.06 6.68 -28.70
N GLY A 509 19.21 6.63 -28.01
CA GLY A 509 20.00 7.81 -27.63
C GLY A 509 19.55 8.51 -26.34
N GLU A 510 18.34 8.26 -25.85
CA GLU A 510 17.83 8.81 -24.58
C GLU A 510 18.35 8.00 -23.39
N GLU A 511 18.63 8.66 -22.26
CA GLU A 511 19.15 7.99 -21.06
C GLU A 511 18.06 7.19 -20.32
N VAL A 512 18.29 5.88 -20.13
CA VAL A 512 17.44 5.03 -19.30
C VAL A 512 17.63 5.40 -17.84
N LYS A 513 16.52 5.49 -17.10
CA LYS A 513 16.52 5.87 -15.68
C LYS A 513 17.29 4.84 -14.83
N LYS A 514 18.46 5.26 -14.31
CA LYS A 514 19.29 4.47 -13.39
C LYS A 514 18.67 4.40 -11.99
N VAL A 515 18.57 3.20 -11.40
CA VAL A 515 17.96 2.95 -10.09
C VAL A 515 18.80 2.04 -9.21
N GLN A 516 18.81 2.33 -7.91
CA GLN A 516 19.50 1.55 -6.87
C GLN A 516 18.57 0.51 -6.21
N GLU A 517 17.26 0.58 -6.48
CA GLU A 517 16.28 -0.44 -6.11
C GLU A 517 15.22 -0.59 -7.21
N PHE A 518 14.79 -1.82 -7.49
CA PHE A 518 13.74 -2.13 -8.47
C PHE A 518 12.75 -3.13 -7.86
N LYS A 519 11.50 -3.13 -8.34
CA LYS A 519 10.42 -4.00 -7.83
C LYS A 519 10.03 -5.10 -8.82
N TYR A 520 10.89 -6.08 -8.99
CA TYR A 520 10.69 -7.23 -9.88
C TYR A 520 9.68 -8.25 -9.32
N LEU A 521 8.66 -8.62 -10.11
CA LEU A 521 7.62 -9.63 -9.80
C LEU A 521 7.01 -9.54 -8.39
N GLY A 522 6.92 -8.32 -7.85
CA GLY A 522 6.39 -8.07 -6.52
C GLY A 522 7.42 -7.95 -5.39
N SER A 523 8.68 -8.35 -5.60
CA SER A 523 9.79 -8.27 -4.63
C SER A 523 10.79 -7.16 -4.98
N THR A 524 11.43 -6.57 -3.98
CA THR A 524 12.45 -5.53 -4.17
C THR A 524 13.84 -6.13 -4.28
N VAL A 525 14.50 -5.90 -5.41
CA VAL A 525 15.94 -6.12 -5.59
C VAL A 525 16.68 -4.79 -5.37
N GLN A 526 17.91 -4.86 -4.86
CA GLN A 526 18.77 -3.71 -4.58
C GLN A 526 20.16 -3.99 -5.14
N SER A 527 20.81 -2.98 -5.74
CA SER A 527 22.18 -3.06 -6.27
C SER A 527 23.19 -3.55 -5.23
N ASN A 528 23.11 -3.03 -4.00
CA ASN A 528 23.95 -3.44 -2.86
C ASN A 528 23.58 -4.80 -2.25
N GLY A 529 22.51 -5.46 -2.75
CA GLY A 529 21.99 -6.72 -2.24
C GLY A 529 21.52 -6.68 -0.78
N GLU A 530 21.20 -5.51 -0.22
CA GLU A 530 20.55 -5.44 1.08
C GLU A 530 19.09 -5.90 1.02
N CYS A 531 18.63 -6.56 2.10
CA CYS A 531 17.24 -7.00 2.24
C CYS A 531 16.37 -6.09 3.13
N GLY A 532 16.95 -5.02 3.71
CA GLY A 532 16.27 -4.18 4.69
C GLY A 532 15.06 -3.41 4.14
N LYS A 533 15.12 -2.91 2.90
CA LYS A 533 13.98 -2.20 2.29
C LYS A 533 12.88 -3.16 1.87
N GLU A 534 13.23 -4.35 1.39
CA GLU A 534 12.25 -5.41 1.08
C GLU A 534 11.48 -5.82 2.35
N VAL A 535 12.18 -6.06 3.46
CA VAL A 535 11.56 -6.41 4.75
C VAL A 535 10.60 -5.32 5.23
N LYS A 536 10.97 -4.03 5.13
CA LYS A 536 10.06 -2.92 5.44
C LYS A 536 8.83 -2.89 4.51
N LYS A 537 9.01 -3.15 3.22
CA LYS A 537 7.90 -3.26 2.25
C LYS A 537 7.00 -4.46 2.55
N ARG A 538 7.54 -5.60 3.02
CA ARG A 538 6.76 -6.78 3.51
C ARG A 538 6.00 -6.48 4.78
N VAL A 539 6.61 -5.81 5.75
CA VAL A 539 5.92 -5.31 6.96
C VAL A 539 4.77 -4.38 6.57
N GLN A 540 4.99 -3.45 5.65
CA GLN A 540 3.95 -2.54 5.17
C GLN A 540 2.86 -3.26 4.35
N ALA A 541 3.20 -4.29 3.57
CA ALA A 541 2.23 -5.16 2.91
C ALA A 541 1.37 -5.94 3.94
N GLY A 542 1.99 -6.44 5.01
CA GLY A 542 1.32 -7.00 6.17
C GLY A 542 0.34 -6.01 6.80
N TRP A 543 0.80 -4.82 7.20
CA TRP A 543 -0.07 -3.77 7.75
C TRP A 543 -1.17 -3.33 6.78
N ASN A 544 -0.92 -3.28 5.47
CA ASN A 544 -1.94 -3.01 4.46
C ASN A 544 -2.99 -4.13 4.43
N GLY A 545 -2.58 -5.40 4.43
CA GLY A 545 -3.47 -6.56 4.53
C GLY A 545 -4.30 -6.55 5.82
N TRP A 546 -3.63 -6.33 6.95
CA TRP A 546 -4.23 -6.23 8.28
C TRP A 546 -5.22 -5.07 8.37
N ARG A 547 -4.92 -3.90 7.79
CA ARG A 547 -5.84 -2.75 7.74
C ARG A 547 -7.10 -3.02 6.92
N LYS A 548 -7.09 -3.93 5.94
CA LYS A 548 -8.28 -4.39 5.20
C LYS A 548 -9.17 -5.32 6.03
N VAL A 549 -8.58 -6.10 6.94
CA VAL A 549 -9.31 -7.04 7.83
C VAL A 549 -9.51 -6.52 9.25
N TRP A 550 -8.99 -5.33 9.60
CA TRP A 550 -9.03 -4.73 10.95
C TRP A 550 -10.42 -4.78 11.59
N GLY A 551 -11.46 -4.43 10.83
CA GLY A 551 -12.83 -4.44 11.33
C GLY A 551 -13.30 -5.82 11.78
N VAL A 552 -12.70 -6.91 11.27
CA VAL A 552 -12.92 -8.28 11.74
C VAL A 552 -11.93 -8.62 12.86
N LEU A 553 -10.65 -8.31 12.70
CA LEU A 553 -9.60 -8.67 13.65
C LEU A 553 -9.77 -8.05 15.05
N CYS A 554 -10.41 -6.88 15.16
CA CYS A 554 -10.63 -6.21 16.45
C CYS A 554 -12.09 -6.25 16.92
N GLU A 555 -12.94 -7.03 16.27
CA GLU A 555 -14.28 -7.35 16.77
C GLU A 555 -14.16 -8.12 18.09
N ARG A 556 -14.90 -7.72 19.13
CA ARG A 556 -14.83 -8.39 20.45
C ARG A 556 -15.51 -9.77 20.44
N LYS A 557 -16.53 -9.96 19.60
CA LYS A 557 -17.30 -11.21 19.48
C LYS A 557 -16.59 -12.34 18.74
N ILE A 558 -15.46 -12.06 18.07
CA ILE A 558 -14.75 -13.06 17.27
C ILE A 558 -13.65 -13.72 18.11
N SER A 559 -13.65 -15.05 18.13
CA SER A 559 -12.68 -15.86 18.88
C SER A 559 -11.23 -15.58 18.43
N ALA A 560 -10.29 -15.71 19.38
CA ALA A 560 -8.86 -15.54 19.10
C ALA A 560 -8.35 -16.53 18.03
N ARG A 561 -8.91 -17.74 18.01
CA ARG A 561 -8.68 -18.79 16.99
C ARG A 561 -9.02 -18.30 15.57
N ILE A 562 -10.22 -17.73 15.37
CA ILE A 562 -10.62 -17.14 14.09
C ILE A 562 -9.71 -15.95 13.73
N LYS A 563 -9.41 -15.06 14.68
CA LYS A 563 -8.50 -13.91 14.45
C LYS A 563 -7.12 -14.34 13.98
N GLY A 564 -6.55 -15.38 14.60
CA GLY A 564 -5.31 -15.99 14.15
C GLY A 564 -5.42 -16.61 12.74
N LYS A 565 -6.54 -17.27 12.43
CA LYS A 565 -6.84 -17.82 11.09
C LYS A 565 -6.92 -16.73 10.01
N VAL A 566 -7.58 -15.60 10.30
CA VAL A 566 -7.59 -14.38 9.44
C VAL A 566 -6.17 -13.85 9.26
N TYR A 567 -5.40 -13.75 10.34
CA TYR A 567 -4.02 -13.27 10.31
C TYR A 567 -3.14 -14.16 9.43
N ARG A 568 -3.15 -15.49 9.64
CA ARG A 568 -2.36 -16.45 8.86
C ARG A 568 -2.69 -16.38 7.35
N THR A 569 -3.97 -16.23 7.01
CA THR A 569 -4.46 -16.31 5.63
C THR A 569 -4.33 -15.01 4.83
N VAL A 570 -4.46 -13.83 5.46
CA VAL A 570 -4.43 -12.53 4.75
C VAL A 570 -3.15 -11.74 5.04
N VAL A 571 -2.73 -11.71 6.30
CA VAL A 571 -1.67 -10.80 6.77
C VAL A 571 -0.31 -11.44 6.63
N ARG A 572 -0.12 -12.63 7.22
CA ARG A 572 1.11 -13.40 7.12
C ARG A 572 1.42 -13.78 5.68
N ALA A 573 0.44 -14.20 4.89
CA ALA A 573 0.64 -14.49 3.47
C ALA A 573 1.22 -13.29 2.68
N ALA A 574 0.77 -12.06 2.98
CA ALA A 574 1.29 -10.85 2.36
C ALA A 574 2.70 -10.47 2.86
N MET A 575 3.04 -10.83 4.10
CA MET A 575 4.40 -10.66 4.66
C MET A 575 5.40 -11.68 4.12
N LEU A 576 4.97 -12.93 3.90
CA LEU A 576 5.86 -14.03 3.51
C LEU A 576 6.24 -14.04 2.03
N TYR A 577 5.39 -13.54 1.12
CA TYR A 577 5.64 -13.57 -0.33
C TYR A 577 7.06 -13.09 -0.69
N GLY A 578 7.85 -13.94 -1.33
CA GLY A 578 9.20 -13.61 -1.78
C GLY A 578 10.26 -13.52 -0.66
N LEU A 579 9.92 -13.81 0.61
CA LEU A 579 10.93 -13.94 1.67
C LEU A 579 11.68 -15.28 1.59
N GLU A 580 11.12 -16.26 0.89
CA GLU A 580 11.79 -17.51 0.59
C GLU A 580 13.06 -17.31 -0.26
N THR A 581 13.12 -16.30 -1.11
CA THR A 581 14.31 -15.96 -1.93
C THR A 581 15.27 -14.96 -1.24
N VAL A 582 15.04 -14.60 0.03
CA VAL A 582 15.73 -13.47 0.66
C VAL A 582 16.57 -13.94 1.85
N SER A 583 17.87 -13.70 1.80
CA SER A 583 18.84 -13.89 2.88
C SER A 583 18.57 -12.92 4.05
N LEU A 584 17.61 -13.25 4.91
CA LEU A 584 17.28 -12.52 6.14
C LEU A 584 18.41 -12.66 7.18
N ARG A 585 18.86 -11.53 7.75
CA ARG A 585 19.74 -11.52 8.94
C ARG A 585 18.87 -11.46 10.21
N LYS A 586 19.40 -11.89 11.36
CA LYS A 586 18.69 -11.90 12.67
C LYS A 586 17.97 -10.58 13.00
N ARG A 587 18.53 -9.42 12.61
CA ARG A 587 17.92 -8.10 12.81
C ARG A 587 16.61 -7.94 12.02
N GLN A 588 16.61 -8.30 10.73
CA GLN A 588 15.44 -8.23 9.86
C GLN A 588 14.35 -9.22 10.28
N GLU A 589 14.75 -10.43 10.67
CA GLU A 589 13.83 -11.43 11.24
C GLU A 589 13.15 -10.90 12.50
N SER A 590 13.92 -10.29 13.41
CA SER A 590 13.39 -9.62 14.61
C SER A 590 12.44 -8.46 14.27
N GLU A 591 12.71 -7.69 13.20
CA GLU A 591 11.83 -6.59 12.76
C GLU A 591 10.47 -7.12 12.28
N LEU A 592 10.45 -8.25 11.55
CA LEU A 592 9.24 -8.93 11.12
C LEU A 592 8.45 -9.52 12.31
N GLU A 593 9.12 -10.18 13.25
CA GLU A 593 8.52 -10.72 14.48
C GLU A 593 7.87 -9.62 15.34
N VAL A 594 8.54 -8.48 15.48
CA VAL A 594 8.01 -7.31 16.20
C VAL A 594 6.77 -6.74 15.51
N ALA A 595 6.73 -6.74 14.17
CA ALA A 595 5.55 -6.32 13.41
C ALA A 595 4.37 -7.31 13.59
N GLU A 596 4.64 -8.61 13.50
CA GLU A 596 3.67 -9.68 13.79
C GLU A 596 3.07 -9.54 15.19
N LEU A 597 3.91 -9.49 16.23
CA LEU A 597 3.44 -9.43 17.62
C LEU A 597 2.64 -8.16 17.90
N LYS A 598 2.97 -7.02 17.28
CA LYS A 598 2.14 -5.82 17.33
C LYS A 598 0.76 -6.08 16.72
N MET A 599 0.69 -6.64 15.51
CA MET A 599 -0.58 -6.95 14.83
C MET A 599 -1.44 -7.95 15.61
N LEU A 600 -0.84 -9.00 16.19
CA LEU A 600 -1.56 -9.98 17.01
C LEU A 600 -2.08 -9.37 18.32
N ARG A 601 -1.24 -8.64 19.07
CA ARG A 601 -1.63 -7.94 20.30
C ARG A 601 -2.83 -7.02 20.08
N PHE A 602 -2.78 -6.17 19.06
CA PHE A 602 -3.91 -5.30 18.70
C PHE A 602 -5.18 -6.09 18.34
N SER A 603 -5.07 -7.23 17.66
CA SER A 603 -6.23 -8.08 17.30
C SER A 603 -6.89 -8.72 18.54
N LEU A 604 -6.08 -9.11 19.52
CA LEU A 604 -6.55 -9.66 20.80
C LEU A 604 -6.99 -8.58 21.80
N GLY A 605 -6.78 -7.29 21.50
CA GLY A 605 -7.06 -6.18 22.41
C GLY A 605 -6.06 -6.02 23.56
N VAL A 606 -4.91 -6.69 23.46
CA VAL A 606 -3.85 -6.73 24.48
C VAL A 606 -2.82 -5.63 24.21
N THR A 607 -2.39 -4.93 25.26
CA THR A 607 -1.36 -3.88 25.19
C THR A 607 0.02 -4.40 25.59
N ARG A 608 1.01 -3.51 25.75
CA ARG A 608 2.30 -3.84 26.40
C ARG A 608 2.26 -3.66 27.92
N LEU A 609 1.31 -2.89 28.45
CA LEU A 609 1.15 -2.64 29.89
C LEU A 609 0.61 -3.88 30.61
N ASP A 610 -0.15 -4.71 29.90
CA ASP A 610 -0.76 -5.95 30.39
C ASP A 610 0.28 -7.05 30.74
N ARG A 611 1.56 -6.85 30.41
CA ARG A 611 2.71 -7.75 30.68
C ARG A 611 2.60 -9.21 30.19
N ILE A 612 1.56 -9.56 29.41
CA ILE A 612 1.36 -10.90 28.82
C ILE A 612 2.55 -11.33 27.94
N ARG A 613 3.05 -12.56 28.13
CA ARG A 613 4.15 -13.17 27.37
C ARG A 613 3.81 -13.36 25.88
N ASN A 614 4.81 -13.30 25.00
CA ASN A 614 4.59 -13.36 23.54
C ASN A 614 4.13 -14.75 23.08
N GLU A 615 4.63 -15.78 23.75
CA GLU A 615 4.33 -17.21 23.56
C GLU A 615 2.84 -17.45 23.80
N TYR A 616 2.29 -16.86 24.86
CA TYR A 616 0.86 -16.94 25.18
C TYR A 616 0.01 -16.33 24.07
N ILE A 617 0.31 -15.09 23.63
CA ILE A 617 -0.40 -14.41 22.52
C ILE A 617 -0.38 -15.24 21.23
N ARG A 618 0.76 -15.87 20.93
CA ARG A 618 0.92 -16.78 19.79
C ARG A 618 0.09 -18.06 19.97
N GLY A 619 0.08 -18.65 21.15
CA GLY A 619 -0.75 -19.80 21.53
C GLY A 619 -2.24 -19.50 21.39
N THR A 620 -2.74 -18.43 22.02
CA THR A 620 -4.16 -18.02 21.98
C THR A 620 -4.66 -17.75 20.55
N ALA A 621 -3.78 -17.33 19.63
CA ALA A 621 -4.11 -17.16 18.21
C ALA A 621 -3.85 -18.42 17.35
N HIS A 622 -3.19 -19.45 17.89
CA HIS A 622 -2.62 -20.58 17.15
C HIS A 622 -1.68 -20.14 16.01
N VAL A 623 -0.74 -19.23 16.31
CA VAL A 623 0.17 -18.61 15.34
C VAL A 623 1.63 -18.88 15.77
N GLY A 624 2.25 -19.93 15.20
CA GLY A 624 3.69 -20.20 15.39
C GLY A 624 4.58 -19.06 14.89
N ARG A 625 5.88 -19.04 15.21
CA ARG A 625 6.79 -17.91 14.89
C ARG A 625 6.92 -17.65 13.39
N LEU A 626 7.29 -16.43 13.01
CA LEU A 626 7.39 -16.08 11.59
C LEU A 626 8.67 -16.61 10.96
N GLY A 627 9.81 -16.56 11.69
CA GLY A 627 11.09 -17.10 11.22
C GLY A 627 11.01 -18.57 10.82
N ASP A 628 10.40 -19.39 11.67
CA ASP A 628 10.13 -20.81 11.41
C ASP A 628 9.30 -21.00 10.14
N LYS A 629 8.28 -20.15 9.92
CA LYS A 629 7.44 -20.23 8.72
C LYS A 629 8.15 -19.77 7.45
N VAL A 630 9.11 -18.84 7.54
CA VAL A 630 9.99 -18.51 6.39
C VAL A 630 10.85 -19.73 6.04
N ARG A 631 11.46 -20.40 7.02
CA ARG A 631 12.27 -21.62 6.82
C ARG A 631 11.44 -22.75 6.18
N GLU A 632 10.26 -23.02 6.71
CA GLU A 632 9.31 -24.00 6.14
C GLU A 632 8.93 -23.66 4.69
N THR A 633 8.71 -22.37 4.38
CA THR A 633 8.36 -21.93 3.02
C THR A 633 9.54 -22.12 2.05
N ARG A 634 10.79 -21.91 2.49
CA ARG A 634 11.99 -22.23 1.68
C ARG A 634 12.11 -23.71 1.38
N LEU A 635 11.97 -24.58 2.38
CA LEU A 635 12.02 -26.04 2.18
C LEU A 635 10.90 -26.52 1.25
N ARG A 636 9.70 -25.96 1.37
CA ARG A 636 8.58 -26.25 0.45
C ARG A 636 8.88 -25.83 -1.00
N TRP A 637 9.54 -24.69 -1.19
CA TRP A 637 9.96 -24.22 -2.51
C TRP A 637 11.12 -25.06 -3.06
N PHE A 638 12.09 -25.45 -2.25
CA PHE A 638 13.16 -26.40 -2.63
C PHE A 638 12.59 -27.73 -3.15
N GLY A 639 11.66 -28.35 -2.41
CA GLY A 639 11.00 -29.57 -2.87
C GLY A 639 10.15 -29.38 -4.13
N HIS A 640 9.73 -28.14 -4.45
CA HIS A 640 9.11 -27.82 -5.75
C HIS A 640 10.15 -27.80 -6.88
N VAL A 641 11.33 -27.22 -6.65
CA VAL A 641 12.45 -27.25 -7.61
C VAL A 641 12.92 -28.68 -7.89
N GLN A 642 13.17 -29.50 -6.87
CA GLN A 642 13.58 -30.90 -7.04
C GLN A 642 12.57 -31.74 -7.85
N ARG A 643 11.26 -31.52 -7.65
CA ARG A 643 10.22 -32.20 -8.45
C ARG A 643 10.16 -31.75 -9.90
N ARG A 644 10.60 -30.52 -10.22
CA ARG A 644 10.76 -30.08 -11.62
C ARG A 644 11.91 -30.86 -12.25
N GLU A 645 13.05 -30.91 -11.58
CA GLU A 645 14.26 -31.56 -12.09
C GLU A 645 14.06 -33.07 -12.32
N ARG A 646 13.52 -33.81 -11.34
CA ARG A 646 13.21 -35.24 -11.53
C ARG A 646 12.33 -35.47 -12.76
N ALA A 647 11.28 -34.66 -12.92
CA ALA A 647 10.34 -34.80 -14.03
C ALA A 647 10.90 -34.31 -15.38
N LEU A 648 12.01 -33.56 -15.41
CA LEU A 648 12.77 -33.27 -16.64
C LEU A 648 13.63 -34.48 -17.00
N ARG A 649 14.40 -35.03 -16.04
CA ARG A 649 15.22 -36.23 -16.25
C ARG A 649 14.38 -37.45 -16.67
N GLU A 650 13.21 -37.66 -16.05
CA GLU A 650 12.24 -38.69 -16.46
C GLU A 650 11.77 -38.47 -17.90
N HIS A 651 11.54 -37.21 -18.31
CA HIS A 651 11.07 -36.90 -19.66
C HIS A 651 12.18 -37.12 -20.71
N GLU A 652 13.41 -36.70 -20.42
CA GLU A 652 14.60 -36.97 -21.25
C GLU A 652 14.86 -38.48 -21.37
N GLN A 653 14.74 -39.25 -20.28
CA GLN A 653 14.85 -40.71 -20.32
C GLN A 653 13.76 -41.36 -21.18
N THR A 654 12.52 -40.86 -21.16
CA THR A 654 11.47 -41.33 -22.08
C THR A 654 11.73 -40.92 -23.54
N ARG A 655 12.38 -39.77 -23.79
CA ARG A 655 12.71 -39.27 -25.14
C ARG A 655 13.88 -40.04 -25.77
N ASN A 656 14.86 -40.44 -24.96
CA ASN A 656 16.01 -41.24 -25.40
C ASN A 656 15.67 -42.75 -25.55
N ARG A 657 14.55 -43.22 -24.97
CA ARG A 657 14.04 -44.59 -25.19
C ARG A 657 13.35 -44.78 -26.55
N THR A 658 13.00 -43.71 -27.26
CA THR A 658 12.33 -43.78 -28.57
C THR A 658 13.28 -43.76 -29.78
N SER A 659 14.59 -43.99 -29.57
CA SER A 659 15.62 -43.86 -30.62
C SER A 659 16.66 -45.00 -30.66
N PHE A 660 16.29 -46.21 -30.24
CA PHE A 660 17.11 -47.42 -30.39
C PHE A 660 16.38 -48.50 -31.18
N GLY A 661 17.13 -49.21 -32.04
CA GLY A 661 16.62 -50.29 -32.90
C GLY A 661 16.41 -51.62 -32.16
N PRO A 662 15.80 -52.64 -32.80
CA PRO A 662 15.15 -53.75 -32.10
C PRO A 662 16.05 -54.84 -31.48
N GLU A 663 17.38 -54.76 -31.51
CA GLU A 663 18.25 -55.94 -31.30
C GLU A 663 18.96 -56.06 -29.93
N GLU A 664 18.99 -55.02 -29.09
CA GLU A 664 19.70 -55.06 -27.79
C GLU A 664 18.75 -55.09 -26.58
N LEU A 665 17.85 -56.08 -26.55
CA LEU A 665 17.00 -56.40 -25.38
C LEU A 665 17.16 -57.85 -24.92
N ARG A 666 18.41 -58.23 -24.60
CA ARG A 666 18.72 -59.39 -23.77
C ARG A 666 19.72 -59.00 -22.66
N THR A 667 19.64 -59.73 -21.55
CA THR A 667 20.42 -59.57 -20.30
C THR A 667 20.26 -58.23 -19.55
N LEU A 668 19.23 -58.16 -18.71
CA LEU A 668 19.27 -57.49 -17.41
C LEU A 668 18.21 -58.13 -16.51
N GLU A 669 18.64 -59.11 -15.73
CA GLU A 669 17.77 -59.86 -14.81
C GLU A 669 17.29 -58.98 -13.66
N TRP A 670 16.02 -59.12 -13.29
CA TRP A 670 15.45 -58.48 -12.11
C TRP A 670 15.53 -59.44 -10.93
N GLY A 671 16.34 -59.11 -9.92
CA GLY A 671 16.23 -59.74 -8.60
C GLY A 671 14.89 -59.38 -7.92
N PRO A 672 14.32 -60.27 -7.09
CA PRO A 672 12.98 -60.08 -6.55
C PRO A 672 12.95 -58.94 -5.52
N GLY A 673 12.06 -57.98 -5.73
CA GLY A 673 11.63 -57.06 -4.66
C GLY A 673 10.68 -57.77 -3.70
N PRO A 674 10.66 -57.42 -2.39
CA PRO A 674 9.77 -58.04 -1.43
C PRO A 674 8.30 -57.71 -1.72
N ASP A 675 7.43 -58.67 -1.46
CA ASP A 675 6.01 -58.65 -1.81
C ASP A 675 5.23 -57.46 -1.21
N VAL A 676 4.37 -56.87 -2.04
CA VAL A 676 3.33 -55.93 -1.60
C VAL A 676 1.97 -56.57 -1.87
N PRO A 677 1.13 -56.81 -0.83
CA PRO A 677 -0.17 -57.45 -1.01
C PRO A 677 -1.14 -56.64 -1.90
N PRO A 678 -1.91 -57.27 -2.79
CA PRO A 678 -2.78 -56.59 -3.75
C PRO A 678 -4.20 -56.33 -3.18
N ASP A 679 -4.34 -55.40 -2.23
CA ASP A 679 -5.64 -55.10 -1.57
C ASP A 679 -5.93 -53.59 -1.39
N TRP A 680 -5.33 -52.71 -2.22
CA TRP A 680 -5.58 -51.25 -2.17
C TRP A 680 -6.14 -50.71 -3.50
N CYS A 681 -7.23 -51.33 -3.96
CA CYS A 681 -8.20 -50.73 -4.87
C CYS A 681 -9.58 -50.65 -4.21
N ASP A 682 -10.25 -49.52 -4.49
CA ASP A 682 -11.66 -49.23 -4.28
C ASP A 682 -12.22 -48.99 -2.85
N ASP A 683 -13.37 -48.30 -2.91
CA ASP A 683 -14.34 -47.89 -1.90
C ASP A 683 -14.03 -46.86 -0.80
N GLY A 684 -15.02 -45.99 -0.61
CA GLY A 684 -15.42 -45.53 0.72
C GLY A 684 -15.21 -44.05 1.03
N ASP A 685 -16.31 -43.35 1.30
CA ASP A 685 -16.30 -42.05 1.97
C ASP A 685 -15.61 -42.13 3.34
N VAL A 686 -14.58 -41.30 3.58
CA VAL A 686 -14.10 -41.01 4.95
C VAL A 686 -14.10 -39.51 5.22
N VAL A 687 -14.85 -39.16 6.26
CA VAL A 687 -15.07 -37.80 6.77
C VAL A 687 -13.74 -37.19 7.27
N LEU A 688 -13.35 -36.04 6.73
CA LEU A 688 -12.23 -35.25 7.27
C LEU A 688 -12.68 -34.42 8.48
N GLU A 689 -12.77 -35.06 9.64
CA GLU A 689 -12.78 -34.35 10.94
C GLU A 689 -11.41 -33.74 11.26
N ASP A 690 -11.40 -32.62 11.99
CA ASP A 690 -10.18 -31.95 12.45
C ASP A 690 -9.63 -32.66 13.71
N GLY A 691 -8.69 -33.60 13.56
CA GLY A 691 -8.03 -34.31 14.67
C GLY A 691 -6.55 -34.61 14.41
N LEU A 692 -5.71 -34.28 15.41
CA LEU A 692 -4.34 -34.80 15.67
C LEU A 692 -3.51 -35.33 14.47
N TRP A 693 -2.59 -34.51 13.95
CA TRP A 693 -1.51 -34.98 13.07
C TRP A 693 -0.37 -35.60 13.89
N HIS A 694 -0.51 -36.87 14.25
CA HIS A 694 0.57 -37.74 14.70
C HIS A 694 0.59 -39.01 13.84
N HIS A 695 1.73 -39.26 13.18
CA HIS A 695 2.04 -40.37 12.28
C HIS A 695 1.23 -40.42 10.94
N GLY A 696 1.82 -40.77 9.79
CA GLY A 696 3.22 -41.09 9.48
C GLY A 696 3.77 -40.25 8.30
N PHE A 697 4.87 -39.54 8.56
CA PHE A 697 5.94 -39.38 7.56
C PHE A 697 7.06 -40.31 8.03
N ASP A 698 7.36 -41.38 7.29
CA ASP A 698 8.53 -42.21 7.56
C ASP A 698 9.82 -41.52 7.09
N TYR A 699 10.20 -40.48 7.84
CA TYR A 699 11.59 -40.05 8.06
C TYR A 699 11.65 -39.36 9.43
N GLY A 700 12.04 -40.13 10.45
CA GLY A 700 12.03 -39.70 11.84
C GLY A 700 13.01 -38.55 12.12
N LEU A 701 12.50 -37.43 12.63
CA LEU A 701 13.30 -36.34 13.17
C LEU A 701 13.27 -36.41 14.70
N MET A 702 14.24 -37.10 15.32
CA MET A 702 14.38 -37.05 16.78
C MET A 702 14.85 -35.65 17.21
N VAL A 703 14.11 -35.05 18.14
CA VAL A 703 14.48 -33.79 18.80
C VAL A 703 14.77 -34.10 20.26
N THR A 704 16.04 -34.26 20.61
CA THR A 704 16.49 -34.27 22.01
C THR A 704 16.82 -32.84 22.46
N GLY A 705 16.98 -32.65 23.78
CA GLY A 705 17.14 -31.31 24.38
C GLY A 705 18.43 -30.57 24.00
N GLU A 706 19.38 -31.24 23.34
CA GLU A 706 20.72 -30.73 23.05
C GLU A 706 21.08 -30.90 21.55
N GLY A 707 20.55 -30.01 20.73
CA GLY A 707 20.96 -29.87 19.32
C GLY A 707 20.14 -30.68 18.31
N ILE A 708 20.32 -30.36 17.03
CA ILE A 708 19.66 -31.04 15.90
C ILE A 708 20.72 -31.88 15.18
N GLY A 709 20.65 -33.20 15.32
CA GLY A 709 21.39 -34.15 14.50
C GLY A 709 20.62 -34.51 13.22
N PHE A 710 21.34 -34.77 12.12
CA PHE A 710 20.75 -35.28 10.88
C PHE A 710 20.95 -36.80 10.80
N ALA A 711 19.88 -37.54 10.52
CA ALA A 711 19.96 -38.98 10.23
C ALA A 711 20.33 -39.22 8.76
N VAL A 712 21.15 -40.25 8.51
CA VAL A 712 21.74 -40.58 7.21
C VAL A 712 20.86 -41.57 6.44
N LEU A 713 20.74 -41.38 5.12
CA LEU A 713 20.15 -42.35 4.19
C LEU A 713 20.87 -42.29 2.84
N GLY A 714 21.52 -43.40 2.45
CA GLY A 714 22.08 -43.63 1.11
C GLY A 714 23.41 -42.94 0.79
N SER A 715 24.52 -43.58 1.17
CA SER A 715 25.91 -43.58 0.59
C SER A 715 26.51 -42.36 -0.16
N ARG A 716 25.96 -41.15 -0.10
CA ARG A 716 26.63 -39.90 -0.48
C ARG A 716 26.32 -38.81 0.53
N GLU A 717 27.36 -38.25 1.13
CA GLU A 717 27.21 -37.12 2.02
C GLU A 717 26.69 -35.88 1.28
N ALA A 718 25.65 -35.26 1.83
CA ALA A 718 25.06 -34.02 1.31
C ALA A 718 26.03 -32.80 1.33
N GLY A 719 27.27 -32.97 1.83
CA GLY A 719 28.32 -31.96 1.83
C GLY A 719 29.06 -31.79 0.48
N HIS A 720 29.00 -32.78 -0.42
CA HIS A 720 29.78 -32.75 -1.67
C HIS A 720 29.17 -31.92 -2.81
N GLU A 721 27.88 -31.55 -2.76
CA GLU A 721 27.31 -30.58 -3.71
C GLU A 721 27.53 -29.15 -3.20
N GLY A 722 28.49 -28.43 -3.80
CA GLY A 722 28.76 -27.03 -3.46
C GLY A 722 27.53 -26.11 -3.55
N ILE A 723 26.59 -26.41 -4.46
CA ILE A 723 25.30 -25.72 -4.60
C ILE A 723 24.39 -25.99 -3.40
N LEU A 724 24.30 -27.25 -2.94
CA LEU A 724 23.49 -27.62 -1.77
C LEU A 724 24.05 -26.98 -0.49
N THR A 725 25.37 -26.96 -0.36
CA THR A 725 26.07 -26.27 0.74
C THR A 725 25.84 -24.77 0.67
N HIS A 726 25.91 -24.09 -0.48
CA HIS A 726 25.56 -22.66 -0.59
C HIS A 726 24.08 -22.40 -0.29
N PHE A 727 23.19 -23.28 -0.76
CA PHE A 727 21.74 -23.19 -0.56
C PHE A 727 21.36 -23.30 0.93
N LEU A 728 21.98 -24.23 1.67
CA LEU A 728 21.75 -24.40 3.11
C LEU A 728 22.54 -23.37 3.95
N CYS A 729 23.78 -23.03 3.58
CA CYS A 729 24.61 -22.02 4.27
C CYS A 729 24.17 -20.57 4.04
N SER A 730 23.30 -20.29 3.07
CA SER A 730 22.56 -19.01 3.04
C SER A 730 21.62 -18.85 4.26
N GLY A 731 21.30 -19.94 4.98
CA GLY A 731 20.73 -19.95 6.32
C GLY A 731 21.75 -19.90 7.48
N ARG A 732 23.05 -19.93 7.20
CA ARG A 732 24.16 -19.97 8.17
C ARG A 732 25.31 -19.00 7.82
N TRP A 733 24.98 -17.78 7.37
CA TRP A 733 25.91 -16.64 7.42
C TRP A 733 26.25 -16.29 8.88
N LEU A 734 27.17 -17.04 9.47
CA LEU A 734 27.87 -16.72 10.72
C LEU A 734 28.93 -15.63 10.54
N ARG A 735 29.08 -15.11 9.32
CA ARG A 735 29.84 -13.90 9.02
C ARG A 735 28.91 -12.84 8.41
N PRO A 736 28.48 -11.82 9.18
CA PRO A 736 28.24 -10.52 8.58
C PRO A 736 29.49 -10.10 7.79
N SER A 737 29.40 -9.07 6.94
CA SER A 737 30.60 -8.32 6.60
C SER A 737 31.15 -7.71 7.90
N CYS A 738 32.11 -8.39 8.50
CA CYS A 738 32.75 -7.93 9.72
C CYS A 738 33.40 -6.59 9.39
N ARG A 739 33.05 -5.54 10.15
CA ARG A 739 34.03 -4.48 10.35
C ARG A 739 35.25 -5.14 10.96
N PRO A 740 36.48 -4.83 10.51
CA PRO A 740 37.68 -5.34 11.15
C PRO A 740 37.57 -5.15 12.67
N CYS A 741 37.57 -6.26 13.42
CA CYS A 741 37.57 -6.23 14.89
C CYS A 741 38.93 -5.78 15.42
N LEU A 742 39.96 -5.91 14.59
CA LEU A 742 41.28 -5.33 14.75
C LEU A 742 41.38 -4.09 13.84
N PRO A 743 42.03 -3.01 14.30
CA PRO A 743 42.29 -1.84 13.45
C PRO A 743 43.24 -2.21 12.30
N SER A 744 43.18 -1.48 11.18
CA SER A 744 44.15 -1.61 10.08
C SER A 744 45.52 -0.99 10.37
N TRP A 745 45.73 -0.53 11.60
CA TRP A 745 46.89 0.21 12.10
C TRP A 745 47.12 -0.15 13.56
N ASP A 746 48.37 -0.13 14.01
CA ASP A 746 48.72 -0.55 15.37
C ASP A 746 48.91 0.66 16.29
N LEU A 747 48.35 0.62 17.50
CA LEU A 747 48.49 1.73 18.45
C LEU A 747 49.94 1.84 18.96
N SER A 748 50.62 0.72 19.21
CA SER A 748 52.01 0.74 19.69
C SER A 748 52.91 1.42 18.65
N VAL A 749 52.86 0.97 17.40
CA VAL A 749 53.57 1.59 16.27
C VAL A 749 53.26 3.08 16.13
N VAL A 750 52.00 3.50 16.29
CA VAL A 750 51.64 4.92 16.20
C VAL A 750 52.19 5.72 17.39
N LEU A 751 52.25 5.16 18.60
CA LEU A 751 52.86 5.81 19.75
C LEU A 751 54.39 5.90 19.61
N ASP A 752 55.04 4.82 19.16
CA ASP A 752 56.47 4.79 18.87
C ASP A 752 56.83 5.83 17.79
N GLY A 753 56.04 5.92 16.72
CA GLY A 753 56.20 6.92 15.66
C GLY A 753 55.93 8.37 16.09
N LEU A 754 55.34 8.61 17.27
CA LEU A 754 55.23 9.93 17.87
C LEU A 754 56.42 10.29 18.77
N LEU A 755 57.30 9.34 19.11
CA LEU A 755 58.56 9.58 19.85
C LEU A 755 59.66 10.14 18.93
N GLU A 756 59.53 9.91 17.61
CA GLU A 756 60.55 10.15 16.60
C GLU A 756 60.29 11.40 15.75
N ALA A 757 61.27 11.79 14.92
CA ALA A 757 61.08 12.79 13.88
C ALA A 757 60.00 12.34 12.87
N PRO A 758 59.08 13.22 12.42
CA PRO A 758 59.09 14.68 12.54
C PRO A 758 58.25 15.24 13.71
N PHE A 759 57.92 14.41 14.71
CA PHE A 759 57.04 14.78 15.82
C PHE A 759 57.79 15.23 17.09
N GLU A 760 59.04 14.80 17.23
CA GLU A 760 59.99 15.26 18.27
C GLU A 760 61.31 15.72 17.63
N PRO A 761 62.05 16.66 18.26
CA PRO A 761 61.64 17.44 19.43
C PRO A 761 60.56 18.47 19.08
N MET A 762 59.47 18.51 19.86
CA MET A 762 58.29 19.34 19.56
C MET A 762 58.59 20.82 19.34
N GLU A 763 59.61 21.36 20.01
CA GLU A 763 60.03 22.77 19.91
C GLU A 763 60.59 23.14 18.51
N SER A 764 61.08 22.17 17.74
CA SER A 764 61.55 22.35 16.35
C SER A 764 60.60 21.78 15.29
N ALA A 765 59.58 21.03 15.71
CA ALA A 765 58.60 20.42 14.81
C ALA A 765 57.75 21.48 14.09
N SER A 766 57.51 21.28 12.79
CA SER A 766 56.64 22.20 12.04
C SER A 766 55.23 22.26 12.62
N GLU A 767 54.56 23.40 12.47
CA GLU A 767 53.19 23.66 12.94
C GLU A 767 52.22 22.53 12.58
N LYS A 768 52.36 21.91 11.39
CA LYS A 768 51.59 20.72 10.99
C LYS A 768 51.79 19.56 11.98
N PHE A 769 53.02 19.12 12.22
CA PHE A 769 53.28 17.93 13.03
C PHE A 769 53.00 18.17 14.52
N LEU A 770 53.29 19.38 15.01
CA LEU A 770 52.91 19.85 16.35
C LEU A 770 51.40 19.73 16.58
N THR A 771 50.58 20.27 15.65
CA THR A 771 49.11 20.17 15.70
C THR A 771 48.61 18.74 15.58
N LEU A 772 49.21 17.92 14.71
CA LEU A 772 48.83 16.51 14.52
C LEU A 772 49.08 15.67 15.78
N LYS A 773 50.26 15.80 16.41
CA LYS A 773 50.59 15.12 17.67
C LYS A 773 49.63 15.51 18.79
N MET A 774 49.39 16.82 18.97
CA MET A 774 48.48 17.29 20.01
C MET A 774 47.03 16.83 19.79
N ALA A 775 46.52 16.90 18.56
CA ALA A 775 45.16 16.45 18.24
C ALA A 775 44.95 14.95 18.51
N LEU A 776 45.96 14.11 18.23
CA LEU A 776 45.90 12.67 18.49
C LEU A 776 46.02 12.35 19.99
N LEU A 777 47.01 12.91 20.68
CA LEU A 777 47.19 12.70 22.13
C LEU A 777 45.97 13.18 22.93
N LEU A 778 45.38 14.33 22.58
CA LEU A 778 44.17 14.83 23.24
C LEU A 778 42.94 13.93 22.98
N ALA A 779 42.81 13.39 21.77
CA ALA A 779 41.73 12.45 21.45
C ALA A 779 41.85 11.11 22.19
N LEU A 780 43.08 10.64 22.43
CA LEU A 780 43.35 9.45 23.23
C LEU A 780 43.10 9.70 24.73
N ALA A 781 43.66 10.78 25.29
CA ALA A 781 43.62 11.05 26.73
C ALA A 781 42.25 11.55 27.24
N SER A 782 41.48 12.28 26.43
CA SER A 782 40.19 12.86 26.88
C SER A 782 38.98 11.94 26.78
N LEU A 783 39.09 10.82 26.04
CA LEU A 783 37.99 9.90 25.71
C LEU A 783 36.72 10.53 25.08
N ARG A 784 36.80 11.78 24.61
CA ARG A 784 35.68 12.49 23.95
C ARG A 784 35.63 12.24 22.45
N TRP A 785 34.48 12.52 21.82
CA TRP A 785 34.42 12.47 20.36
C TRP A 785 35.26 13.62 19.79
N VAL A 786 35.93 13.37 18.65
CA VAL A 786 36.79 14.36 17.98
C VAL A 786 36.07 15.68 17.63
N ARG A 787 34.73 15.66 17.53
CA ARG A 787 33.90 16.89 17.38
C ARG A 787 33.70 17.67 18.68
N ASP A 788 33.72 17.02 19.84
CA ASP A 788 33.60 17.68 21.15
C ASP A 788 34.89 18.45 21.50
N LEU A 789 36.06 18.05 20.94
CA LEU A 789 37.34 18.75 21.12
C LEU A 789 37.38 20.14 20.45
N GLN A 790 36.55 20.37 19.42
CA GLN A 790 36.44 21.67 18.75
C GLN A 790 35.84 22.77 19.66
N ALA A 791 35.25 22.39 20.79
CA ALA A 791 34.66 23.31 21.76
C ALA A 791 35.64 23.81 22.83
N LEU A 792 36.91 23.40 22.78
CA LEU A 792 37.95 23.80 23.73
C LEU A 792 38.63 25.12 23.29
N LEU A 793 39.12 25.88 24.28
CA LEU A 793 39.69 27.22 24.10
C LEU A 793 41.10 27.30 24.72
N VAL A 794 41.96 28.18 24.21
CA VAL A 794 43.32 28.43 24.75
C VAL A 794 43.31 29.48 25.88
N VAL A 795 42.24 30.25 25.99
CA VAL A 795 42.13 31.40 26.93
C VAL A 795 42.42 30.94 28.36
N PRO A 796 43.25 31.66 29.16
CA PRO A 796 43.64 31.24 30.52
C PRO A 796 42.48 30.95 31.49
N THR A 797 41.29 31.52 31.26
CA THR A 797 40.06 31.24 32.04
C THR A 797 39.35 29.94 31.65
N PHE A 798 39.83 29.25 30.60
CA PHE A 798 39.29 27.97 30.10
C PHE A 798 40.37 26.88 29.95
N LEU A 799 41.65 27.21 30.17
CA LEU A 799 42.78 26.28 30.21
C LEU A 799 43.67 26.63 31.41
N GLU A 800 43.60 25.80 32.44
CA GLU A 800 44.41 25.94 33.66
C GLU A 800 45.45 24.82 33.75
N PHE A 801 46.71 25.17 34.00
CA PHE A 801 47.76 24.21 34.36
C PHE A 801 47.99 24.25 35.87
N ALA A 802 47.95 23.08 36.52
CA ALA A 802 48.20 22.99 37.94
C ALA A 802 49.69 23.21 38.29
N PRO A 803 50.01 23.63 39.53
CA PRO A 803 51.38 23.75 40.01
C PRO A 803 52.20 22.47 39.74
N GLY A 804 53.46 22.68 39.35
CA GLY A 804 54.38 21.60 38.97
C GLY A 804 54.02 20.86 37.67
N MET A 805 53.12 21.40 36.84
CA MET A 805 52.61 20.73 35.61
C MET A 805 51.93 19.37 35.87
N SER A 806 51.49 19.10 37.09
CA SER A 806 50.89 17.82 37.50
C SER A 806 49.62 17.43 36.73
N LYS A 807 48.83 18.41 36.28
CA LYS A 807 47.62 18.24 35.48
C LYS A 807 47.28 19.49 34.67
N ALA A 808 46.49 19.34 33.62
CA ALA A 808 45.84 20.44 32.89
C ALA A 808 44.32 20.27 32.93
N ILE A 809 43.58 21.37 33.11
CA ILE A 809 42.13 21.41 33.17
C ILE A 809 41.62 22.27 32.02
N LEU A 810 40.77 21.66 31.18
CA LEU A 810 40.22 22.22 29.95
C LEU A 810 38.70 22.37 30.07
N HIS A 811 38.21 23.58 29.89
CA HIS A 811 36.81 23.95 30.03
C HIS A 811 36.17 24.12 28.63
N PRO A 812 35.10 23.38 28.29
CA PRO A 812 34.42 23.56 27.02
C PRO A 812 33.62 24.88 27.00
N ARG A 813 33.52 25.50 25.82
CA ARG A 813 32.79 26.77 25.61
C ARG A 813 31.35 26.69 26.14
N ALA A 814 30.96 27.72 26.90
CA ALA A 814 29.59 27.88 27.39
C ALA A 814 28.57 27.85 26.24
N GLY A 815 27.51 27.04 26.40
CA GLY A 815 26.50 26.80 25.37
C GLY A 815 26.77 25.62 24.42
N TYR A 816 27.94 24.95 24.50
CA TYR A 816 28.17 23.73 23.72
C TYR A 816 27.36 22.54 24.27
N VAL A 817 26.55 21.91 23.41
CA VAL A 817 25.76 20.71 23.74
C VAL A 817 26.46 19.46 23.15
N PRO A 818 27.10 18.61 23.96
CA PRO A 818 27.77 17.41 23.46
C PRO A 818 26.77 16.37 22.94
N LYS A 819 27.21 15.57 21.98
CA LYS A 819 26.36 14.60 21.27
C LYS A 819 25.77 13.50 22.17
N VAL A 820 26.38 13.27 23.34
CA VAL A 820 25.84 12.42 24.40
C VAL A 820 25.41 13.33 25.57
N PRO A 821 24.10 13.51 25.82
CA PRO A 821 23.61 14.51 26.78
C PRO A 821 24.16 14.36 28.22
N LYS A 822 24.55 13.14 28.60
CA LYS A 822 25.13 12.85 29.94
C LYS A 822 26.49 13.50 30.20
N MET A 823 27.19 14.01 29.18
CA MET A 823 28.53 14.62 29.32
C MET A 823 28.51 16.16 29.22
N ALA A 824 27.32 16.78 29.18
CA ALA A 824 27.20 18.25 29.19
C ALA A 824 27.84 18.83 30.47
N GLY A 825 28.55 19.96 30.34
CA GLY A 825 29.16 20.69 31.46
C GLY A 825 30.35 20.04 32.15
N HIS A 826 30.79 18.84 31.75
CA HIS A 826 31.94 18.18 32.40
C HIS A 826 33.27 18.82 31.95
N LEU A 827 34.21 18.97 32.88
CA LEU A 827 35.60 19.37 32.59
C LEU A 827 36.36 18.25 31.86
N VAL A 828 37.42 18.61 31.12
CA VAL A 828 38.42 17.66 30.63
C VAL A 828 39.67 17.85 31.48
N ILE A 829 40.03 16.83 32.27
CA ILE A 829 41.21 16.87 33.14
C ILE A 829 42.24 15.90 32.54
N LEU A 830 43.40 16.41 32.17
CA LEU A 830 44.55 15.63 31.71
C LEU A 830 45.55 15.52 32.86
N GLN A 831 45.96 14.31 33.21
CA GLN A 831 47.05 14.09 34.17
C GLN A 831 48.38 14.07 33.43
N ALA A 832 49.42 14.64 34.03
CA ALA A 832 50.78 14.43 33.56
C ALA A 832 51.30 13.08 34.08
N PHE A 833 52.19 12.46 33.32
CA PHE A 833 52.89 11.25 33.73
C PHE A 833 54.39 11.38 33.41
N CYS A 834 55.21 10.59 34.13
CA CYS A 834 56.67 10.59 34.02
C CYS A 834 57.31 11.98 34.18
N LEU A 835 56.87 12.77 35.17
CA LEU A 835 57.53 14.04 35.51
C LEU A 835 58.92 13.79 36.15
N PRO A 836 59.90 14.71 36.02
CA PRO A 836 61.22 14.56 36.65
C PRO A 836 61.18 14.60 38.19
N PRO A 837 62.13 13.96 38.89
CA PRO A 837 63.24 13.16 38.35
C PRO A 837 62.78 11.81 37.79
N HIS A 838 63.49 11.30 36.78
CA HIS A 838 63.18 10.01 36.14
C HIS A 838 63.98 8.88 36.79
N GLU A 839 63.32 7.77 37.11
CA GLU A 839 63.92 6.57 37.69
C GLU A 839 64.50 5.63 36.60
N SER A 840 64.18 5.86 35.32
CA SER A 840 64.73 5.11 34.19
C SER A 840 64.60 5.85 32.86
N ALA A 841 65.48 5.53 31.90
CA ALA A 841 65.38 6.02 30.51
C ALA A 841 64.03 5.69 29.84
N LYS A 842 63.33 4.64 30.29
CA LYS A 842 61.97 4.32 29.82
C LYS A 842 60.94 5.35 30.28
N GLN A 843 61.05 5.88 31.50
CA GLN A 843 60.19 6.99 31.96
C GLN A 843 60.49 8.29 31.18
N GLU A 844 61.77 8.56 30.91
CA GLU A 844 62.21 9.70 30.09
C GLU A 844 61.64 9.64 28.65
N SER A 845 61.70 8.47 28.00
CA SER A 845 61.07 8.28 26.68
C SER A 845 59.53 8.41 26.73
N LEU A 846 58.87 7.91 27.78
CA LEU A 846 57.42 8.02 27.92
C LEU A 846 56.95 9.47 28.17
N LEU A 847 57.78 10.33 28.76
CA LEU A 847 57.48 11.76 28.89
C LEU A 847 57.23 12.43 27.52
N LEU A 848 57.80 11.91 26.42
CA LEU A 848 57.54 12.36 25.04
C LEU A 848 56.08 12.14 24.58
N LEU A 849 55.30 11.31 25.28
CA LEU A 849 53.86 11.08 25.02
C LEU A 849 52.95 11.80 26.03
N CYS A 850 53.50 12.51 27.01
CA CYS A 850 52.73 13.16 28.07
C CYS A 850 51.81 14.26 27.50
N PRO A 851 50.47 14.12 27.59
CA PRO A 851 49.54 15.04 26.94
C PRO A 851 49.54 16.42 27.58
N VAL A 852 49.89 16.54 28.87
CA VAL A 852 50.04 17.83 29.57
C VAL A 852 51.29 18.57 29.10
N ARG A 853 52.40 17.85 28.88
CA ARG A 853 53.63 18.42 28.31
C ARG A 853 53.40 18.86 26.87
N ALA A 854 52.85 17.97 26.04
CA ALA A 854 52.51 18.27 24.65
C ALA A 854 51.55 19.46 24.53
N LEU A 855 50.55 19.58 25.41
CA LEU A 855 49.62 20.71 25.43
C LEU A 855 50.31 22.03 25.79
N ARG A 856 51.24 22.01 26.75
CA ARG A 856 52.03 23.18 27.13
C ARG A 856 52.92 23.64 25.98
N THR A 857 53.71 22.74 25.40
CA THR A 857 54.59 23.06 24.26
C THR A 857 53.78 23.51 23.06
N TYR A 858 52.66 22.85 22.76
CA TYR A 858 51.75 23.27 21.69
C TYR A 858 51.25 24.70 21.89
N VAL A 859 50.68 25.03 23.06
CA VAL A 859 50.15 26.39 23.35
C VAL A 859 51.25 27.46 23.33
N HIS A 860 52.45 27.12 23.81
CA HIS A 860 53.59 28.03 23.78
C HIS A 860 54.05 28.32 22.34
N CYS A 861 54.22 27.29 21.51
CA CYS A 861 54.66 27.41 20.13
C CYS A 861 53.56 27.91 19.17
N SER A 862 52.27 27.72 19.49
CA SER A 862 51.14 28.17 18.66
C SER A 862 50.69 29.60 18.95
N GLY A 863 51.08 30.17 20.10
CA GLY A 863 50.63 31.49 20.56
C GLY A 863 50.91 32.65 19.60
N SER A 864 51.91 32.54 18.71
CA SER A 864 52.26 33.58 17.73
C SER A 864 51.38 33.61 16.47
N TRP A 865 50.56 32.58 16.22
CA TRP A 865 49.73 32.47 15.00
C TRP A 865 48.27 32.11 15.22
N HIS A 866 47.83 31.89 16.47
CA HIS A 866 46.41 31.85 16.81
C HIS A 866 45.73 33.19 16.48
N LYS A 867 44.64 33.15 15.71
CA LYS A 867 43.76 34.32 15.49
C LYS A 867 42.38 34.13 16.11
N SER A 868 42.05 32.92 16.57
CA SER A 868 40.84 32.63 17.31
C SER A 868 41.14 32.22 18.76
N GLN A 869 40.12 32.24 19.62
CA GLN A 869 40.24 31.74 20.99
C GLN A 869 40.20 30.20 21.09
N SER A 870 40.03 29.48 19.96
CA SER A 870 39.92 28.01 19.92
C SER A 870 41.26 27.32 20.12
N LEU A 871 41.24 26.14 20.77
CA LEU A 871 42.42 25.31 20.95
C LEU A 871 43.09 24.87 19.64
N PHE A 872 42.33 24.80 18.54
CA PHE A 872 42.85 24.38 17.25
C PHE A 872 42.43 25.35 16.14
N ASP A 873 43.40 26.10 15.62
CA ASP A 873 43.28 26.93 14.41
C ASP A 873 43.96 26.23 13.21
N CYS A 874 43.54 26.55 11.99
CA CYS A 874 44.12 25.99 10.77
C CYS A 874 45.58 26.45 10.60
N PHE A 875 46.48 25.51 10.26
CA PHE A 875 47.92 25.77 10.00
C PHE A 875 48.28 25.91 8.50
N GLY A 876 47.32 25.73 7.59
CA GLY A 876 47.57 25.83 6.14
C GLY A 876 47.69 27.28 5.65
N SER A 877 48.66 27.57 4.77
CA SER A 877 49.05 28.92 4.34
C SER A 877 47.91 29.86 3.93
N ARG A 878 46.89 29.37 3.22
CA ARG A 878 45.71 30.18 2.81
C ARG A 878 44.70 30.49 3.93
N ASN A 879 44.73 29.75 5.04
CA ASN A 879 43.73 29.82 6.12
C ASN A 879 44.37 29.95 7.52
N LYS A 880 45.64 30.34 7.61
CA LYS A 880 46.41 30.32 8.87
C LYS A 880 45.76 31.19 9.95
N GLY A 881 45.40 30.56 11.07
CA GLY A 881 44.69 31.17 12.21
C GLY A 881 43.16 31.07 12.19
N ASN A 882 42.53 30.50 11.15
CA ASN A 882 41.07 30.37 11.07
C ASN A 882 40.54 29.12 11.79
N LEU A 883 39.32 29.23 12.35
CA LEU A 883 38.60 28.13 13.03
C LEU A 883 38.50 26.85 12.20
N VAL A 884 38.79 25.71 12.83
CA VAL A 884 38.81 24.39 12.17
C VAL A 884 37.42 23.78 12.07
N SER A 885 36.98 23.47 10.85
CA SER A 885 35.67 22.86 10.58
C SER A 885 35.56 21.40 11.02
N SER A 886 36.64 20.62 10.97
CA SER A 886 36.70 19.24 11.50
C SER A 886 38.12 18.77 11.83
N LEU A 887 38.32 18.30 13.07
CA LEU A 887 39.58 17.66 13.51
C LEU A 887 39.71 16.20 13.04
N ALA A 888 38.69 15.63 12.41
CA ALA A 888 38.66 14.20 12.05
C ALA A 888 39.74 13.81 11.03
N HIS A 889 40.04 14.68 10.06
CA HIS A 889 41.12 14.42 9.09
C HIS A 889 42.49 14.44 9.76
N TRP A 890 42.69 15.31 10.76
CA TRP A 890 43.98 15.46 11.44
C TRP A 890 44.33 14.23 12.29
N VAL A 891 43.36 13.64 12.98
CA VAL A 891 43.57 12.37 13.71
C VAL A 891 43.96 11.23 12.76
N VAL A 892 43.39 11.17 11.56
CA VAL A 892 43.73 10.17 10.53
C VAL A 892 45.11 10.43 9.92
N GLU A 893 45.42 11.68 9.60
CA GLU A 893 46.73 12.12 9.10
C GLU A 893 47.84 11.87 10.12
N ALA A 894 47.60 12.10 11.41
CA ALA A 894 48.57 11.85 12.48
C ALA A 894 48.96 10.36 12.54
N ILE A 895 47.96 9.46 12.48
CA ILE A 895 48.17 8.00 12.41
C ILE A 895 48.99 7.63 11.16
N ALA A 896 48.64 8.18 9.99
CA ALA A 896 49.34 7.89 8.74
C ALA A 896 50.81 8.36 8.76
N GLN A 897 51.09 9.55 9.29
CA GLN A 897 52.44 10.10 9.38
C GLN A 897 53.28 9.38 10.46
N ALA A 898 52.68 8.96 11.58
CA ALA A 898 53.38 8.17 12.61
C ALA A 898 53.75 6.77 12.08
N CYS A 899 52.84 6.06 11.40
CA CYS A 899 53.19 4.81 10.73
C CYS A 899 54.33 5.00 9.70
N LYS A 900 54.32 6.12 8.95
CA LYS A 900 55.38 6.44 8.00
C LYS A 900 56.74 6.72 8.68
N ALA A 901 56.75 7.37 9.85
CA ALA A 901 57.97 7.57 10.64
C ALA A 901 58.59 6.23 11.07
N CYS A 902 57.77 5.25 11.43
CA CYS A 902 58.19 3.86 11.69
C CYS A 902 58.50 3.04 10.42
N GLY A 903 58.58 3.64 9.23
CA GLY A 903 58.86 2.93 7.97
C GLY A 903 57.72 2.03 7.45
N ILE A 904 56.51 2.13 8.02
CA ILE A 904 55.37 1.26 7.70
C ILE A 904 54.42 1.95 6.69
N THR A 905 53.89 1.15 5.75
CA THR A 905 52.95 1.63 4.73
C THR A 905 51.67 2.19 5.34
N SER A 906 51.20 3.32 4.81
CA SER A 906 50.06 4.05 5.39
C SER A 906 48.77 3.21 5.37
N PRO A 907 48.07 3.09 6.51
CA PRO A 907 46.91 2.22 6.65
C PRO A 907 45.69 2.74 5.87
N LEU A 908 45.23 1.95 4.89
CA LEU A 908 44.04 2.28 4.10
C LEU A 908 42.75 2.24 4.95
N GLY A 909 41.85 3.19 4.69
CA GLY A 909 40.48 3.20 5.24
C GLY A 909 40.33 3.62 6.70
N VAL A 910 41.36 4.19 7.34
CA VAL A 910 41.29 4.68 8.74
C VAL A 910 40.27 5.82 8.86
N ARG A 911 39.44 5.76 9.91
CA ARG A 911 38.44 6.80 10.23
C ARG A 911 38.55 7.22 11.69
N ALA A 912 38.46 8.52 11.96
CA ALA A 912 38.62 9.08 13.32
C ALA A 912 37.57 8.62 14.36
N HIS A 913 36.54 7.85 13.96
CA HIS A 913 35.59 7.23 14.89
C HIS A 913 35.97 5.79 15.29
N SER A 914 37.08 5.26 14.80
CA SER A 914 37.60 3.94 15.20
C SER A 914 38.53 4.02 16.43
N THR A 915 39.06 5.20 16.75
CA THR A 915 40.24 5.36 17.62
C THR A 915 40.02 5.00 19.10
N SER A 916 38.79 5.07 19.63
CA SER A 916 38.51 4.88 21.07
C SER A 916 37.90 3.53 21.44
N GLY A 917 37.01 2.98 20.59
CA GLY A 917 36.38 1.67 20.84
C GLY A 917 37.19 0.47 20.34
N VAL A 918 38.18 0.70 19.47
CA VAL A 918 38.97 -0.37 18.83
C VAL A 918 40.32 -0.57 19.54
N THR A 919 40.92 0.49 20.09
CA THR A 919 42.15 0.41 20.91
C THR A 919 41.93 -0.44 22.17
N SER A 920 40.85 -0.18 22.90
CA SER A 920 40.38 -0.98 24.03
C SER A 920 40.07 -2.44 23.66
N SER A 921 39.56 -2.70 22.45
CA SER A 921 39.32 -4.07 21.95
C SER A 921 40.59 -4.80 21.51
N SER A 922 41.55 -4.08 20.91
CA SER A 922 42.79 -4.64 20.36
C SER A 922 43.79 -5.04 21.45
N ALA A 923 43.88 -4.28 22.53
CA ALA A 923 44.77 -4.59 23.64
C ALA A 923 44.29 -5.83 24.42
N MET A 924 42.97 -5.96 24.62
CA MET A 924 42.35 -7.16 25.19
C MET A 924 42.56 -8.41 24.31
N ALA A 925 42.60 -8.26 22.98
CA ALA A 925 42.84 -9.36 22.05
C ALA A 925 44.32 -9.82 21.99
N ARG A 926 45.26 -9.03 22.52
CA ARG A 926 46.70 -9.34 22.55
C ARG A 926 47.24 -9.70 23.95
N GLY A 927 46.36 -9.82 24.94
CA GLY A 927 46.75 -10.22 26.30
C GLY A 927 47.49 -9.15 27.12
N VAL A 928 47.48 -7.89 26.67
CA VAL A 928 48.12 -6.78 27.42
C VAL A 928 47.35 -6.56 28.73
N PRO A 929 48.01 -6.55 29.91
CA PRO A 929 47.33 -6.38 31.19
C PRO A 929 46.53 -5.08 31.26
N LEU A 930 45.28 -5.16 31.73
CA LEU A 930 44.36 -4.01 31.77
C LEU A 930 44.92 -2.85 32.62
N GLN A 931 45.76 -3.14 33.61
CA GLN A 931 46.47 -2.16 34.43
C GLN A 931 47.52 -1.34 33.66
N GLU A 932 48.25 -1.91 32.71
CA GLU A 932 49.22 -1.17 31.90
C GLU A 932 48.51 -0.18 30.96
N ILE A 933 47.37 -0.59 30.40
CA ILE A 933 46.51 0.27 29.57
C ILE A 933 45.94 1.42 30.40
N CYS A 934 45.45 1.13 31.62
CA CYS A 934 44.99 2.16 32.56
C CYS A 934 46.12 3.12 32.97
N ALA A 935 47.34 2.61 33.21
CA ALA A 935 48.48 3.44 33.59
C ALA A 935 48.91 4.38 32.44
N ALA A 936 49.06 3.85 31.21
CA ALA A 936 49.45 4.64 30.05
C ALA A 936 48.39 5.68 29.62
N ALA A 937 47.11 5.44 29.94
CA ALA A 937 46.00 6.34 29.62
C ALA A 937 45.52 7.21 30.81
N GLY A 938 46.14 7.10 31.98
CA GLY A 938 45.83 7.91 33.17
C GLY A 938 44.48 7.58 33.84
N TRP A 939 44.02 6.32 33.79
CA TRP A 939 42.73 5.88 34.34
C TRP A 939 42.86 5.29 35.74
N SER A 940 41.95 5.67 36.65
CA SER A 940 42.05 5.35 38.08
C SER A 940 41.45 4.00 38.54
N SER A 941 40.86 3.20 37.64
CA SER A 941 40.35 1.86 37.99
C SER A 941 40.13 0.95 36.76
N PRO A 942 40.38 -0.38 36.86
CA PRO A 942 40.05 -1.33 35.79
C PRO A 942 38.56 -1.62 35.62
N HIS A 943 37.67 -1.15 36.50
CA HIS A 943 36.28 -1.63 36.59
C HIS A 943 35.24 -0.85 35.76
N THR A 944 35.64 0.12 34.94
CA THR A 944 34.71 0.92 34.10
C THR A 944 33.99 0.10 33.00
N PHE A 945 34.39 -1.16 32.76
CA PHE A 945 33.88 -2.00 31.67
C PHE A 945 32.95 -3.17 32.08
N VAL A 946 32.60 -3.31 33.37
CA VAL A 946 31.66 -4.36 33.80
C VAL A 946 30.21 -3.87 33.75
N ARG A 947 29.34 -4.66 33.10
CA ARG A 947 27.91 -4.38 32.98
C ARG A 947 27.09 -5.55 33.58
N PRO A 948 26.24 -5.31 34.58
CA PRO A 948 25.14 -6.21 34.89
C PRO A 948 23.78 -5.53 34.66
N GLY A 949 22.73 -6.33 34.41
CA GLY A 949 21.39 -5.80 34.24
C GLY A 949 20.30 -6.86 34.17
N LEU A 950 19.76 -7.25 35.32
CA LEU A 950 18.48 -7.94 35.48
C LEU A 950 17.94 -7.75 36.91
N THR A 951 16.78 -7.08 37.07
CA THR A 951 15.74 -7.24 38.14
C THR A 951 16.16 -6.98 39.64
N THR A 952 15.34 -6.49 40.59
CA THR A 952 13.88 -6.27 40.73
C THR A 952 13.51 -5.22 41.82
N THR A 953 12.36 -4.53 41.67
CA THR A 953 11.37 -4.00 42.68
C THR A 953 11.69 -3.30 44.03
N ALA A 954 10.91 -2.22 44.29
CA ALA A 954 10.11 -1.87 45.51
C ALA A 954 10.55 -0.71 46.46
N ILE A 955 9.57 -0.27 47.28
CA ILE A 955 9.60 0.73 48.41
C ILE A 955 9.60 2.23 47.97
N SER A 956 9.13 3.20 48.77
CA SER A 956 7.75 3.61 49.20
C SER A 956 7.84 4.66 50.33
N ALA A 957 6.98 5.70 50.36
CA ALA A 957 6.77 6.67 51.48
C ALA A 957 8.00 7.56 51.85
N THR A 958 7.98 8.74 52.50
CA THR A 958 7.01 9.79 52.96
C THR A 958 7.87 10.95 53.54
N ASP A 959 7.50 12.24 53.67
CA ASP A 959 6.45 13.13 53.13
C ASP A 959 6.89 14.61 53.42
N LEU A 960 6.10 15.65 53.02
CA LEU A 960 5.85 16.92 53.77
C LEU A 960 5.12 17.99 52.91
N GLN A 961 3.83 18.18 53.20
CA GLN A 961 3.04 19.43 53.41
C GLN A 961 3.34 20.74 52.60
N GLY A 962 2.34 21.55 52.21
CA GLY A 962 0.89 21.45 52.47
C GLY A 962 0.02 22.60 51.91
N THR A 963 -1.30 22.55 52.22
CA THR A 963 -2.32 23.63 52.36
C THR A 963 -2.43 24.80 51.35
N GLY A 964 -3.62 25.23 50.88
CA GLY A 964 -5.00 24.74 51.07
C GLY A 964 -6.11 25.74 50.59
N GLY A 965 -7.33 25.24 50.35
CA GLY A 965 -8.62 25.99 50.31
C GLY A 965 -8.94 26.93 49.13
N ASN A 966 -10.18 27.43 48.92
CA ASN A 966 -11.53 26.90 49.26
C ASN A 966 -12.66 27.80 48.65
N TRP A 967 -13.75 27.20 48.11
CA TRP A 967 -15.14 27.76 47.95
C TRP A 967 -15.35 29.13 47.20
N VAL A 968 -16.53 29.64 46.79
CA VAL A 968 -17.94 29.16 46.70
C VAL A 968 -18.70 29.83 45.52
N THR A 969 -19.88 29.31 45.16
CA THR A 969 -20.81 29.74 44.08
C THR A 969 -21.76 30.92 44.39
N VAL A 970 -22.45 31.45 43.34
CA VAL A 970 -23.82 32.09 43.25
C VAL A 970 -23.80 33.27 42.23
N GLY A 971 -24.82 33.61 41.42
CA GLY A 971 -26.06 32.93 41.02
C GLY A 971 -27.23 33.89 40.63
N ARG A 972 -27.82 33.75 39.41
CA ARG A 972 -29.12 34.37 38.91
C ARG A 972 -29.12 35.91 38.70
N ARG A 973 -30.03 36.60 37.96
CA ARG A 973 -31.23 36.34 37.08
C ARG A 973 -31.40 37.59 36.14
N SER A 974 -31.58 37.48 34.82
CA SER A 974 -32.85 37.41 34.01
C SER A 974 -33.78 38.65 33.89
N ARG A 975 -33.93 39.18 32.64
CA ARG A 975 -35.12 39.72 31.87
C ARG A 975 -34.60 40.51 30.62
N GLY A 976 -35.33 40.97 29.57
CA GLY A 976 -36.71 40.79 29.06
C GLY A 976 -36.93 41.54 27.70
N GLY A 977 -38.03 41.27 26.95
CA GLY A 977 -38.52 42.03 25.74
C GLY A 977 -37.87 41.67 24.37
N ARG A 978 -38.54 41.30 23.24
CA ARG A 978 -39.69 41.79 22.41
C ARG A 978 -39.36 43.06 21.59
N ARG A 979 -39.74 43.29 20.31
CA ARG A 979 -40.45 42.58 19.20
C ARG A 979 -40.08 43.37 17.88
N VAL A 980 -40.14 42.88 16.63
CA VAL A 980 -41.27 42.96 15.63
C VAL A 980 -40.73 42.43 14.26
N HIS A 981 -41.62 42.02 13.34
CA HIS A 981 -41.34 41.47 12.00
C HIS A 981 -41.72 42.46 10.86
N ARG A 982 -41.10 42.33 9.68
CA ARG A 982 -41.78 42.65 8.40
C ARG A 982 -41.24 41.78 7.25
N GLN A 983 -42.13 41.17 6.46
CA GLN A 983 -41.81 40.28 5.33
C GLN A 983 -41.80 41.02 3.98
N ARG A 984 -41.09 40.46 3.00
CA ARG A 984 -41.37 40.69 1.56
C ARG A 984 -41.01 39.41 0.78
N GLU A 985 -41.91 38.92 -0.06
CA GLU A 985 -41.75 37.65 -0.78
C GLU A 985 -40.88 37.74 -2.05
N LYS A 986 -40.28 36.63 -2.49
CA LYS A 986 -39.66 36.49 -3.83
C LYS A 986 -39.92 35.11 -4.46
N ARG A 987 -39.94 35.12 -5.80
CA ARG A 987 -40.27 34.00 -6.72
C ARG A 987 -39.34 32.77 -6.55
N LYS A 988 -39.87 31.56 -6.79
CA LYS A 988 -39.17 30.27 -6.58
C LYS A 988 -38.56 29.71 -7.87
N GLY A 989 -37.24 29.48 -7.86
CA GLY A 989 -36.58 28.48 -8.71
C GLY A 989 -36.47 27.12 -8.00
N LYS A 990 -36.03 26.06 -8.70
CA LYS A 990 -35.61 24.81 -8.04
C LYS A 990 -34.34 25.10 -7.23
N SER A 991 -34.36 24.80 -5.94
CA SER A 991 -33.23 25.03 -5.04
C SER A 991 -33.06 23.90 -4.03
N VAL A 992 -31.82 23.69 -3.59
CA VAL A 992 -31.44 22.63 -2.64
C VAL A 992 -31.00 23.28 -1.32
N GLY A 993 -31.77 23.09 -0.26
CA GLY A 993 -31.41 23.56 1.08
C GLY A 993 -30.40 22.61 1.74
N LEU A 994 -29.29 23.16 2.24
CA LEU A 994 -28.24 22.43 2.96
C LEU A 994 -27.93 23.08 4.30
N ARG A 995 -27.46 22.28 5.27
CA ARG A 995 -26.82 22.78 6.49
C ARG A 995 -25.37 22.29 6.60
N ILE A 996 -24.46 23.26 6.62
CA ILE A 996 -23.02 23.04 6.77
C ILE A 996 -22.59 23.58 8.13
N GLY A 997 -21.77 22.85 8.87
CA GLY A 997 -21.21 23.31 10.14
C GLY A 997 -19.69 23.15 10.23
N THR A 998 -19.11 23.73 11.28
CA THR A 998 -17.72 23.47 11.69
C THR A 998 -17.63 23.30 13.21
N LEU A 999 -16.78 22.37 13.67
CA LEU A 999 -16.56 22.07 15.09
C LEU A 999 -15.20 21.43 15.36
N ASN A 1000 -14.36 22.12 16.14
CA ASN A 1000 -13.25 21.50 16.84
C ASN A 1000 -13.77 20.58 17.97
N VAL A 1001 -13.40 19.30 17.95
CA VAL A 1001 -13.89 18.28 18.90
C VAL A 1001 -12.88 17.90 19.99
N GLY A 1002 -11.62 18.35 19.85
CA GLY A 1002 -10.46 18.02 20.71
C GLY A 1002 -9.99 16.55 20.67
N THR A 1003 -10.90 15.59 20.47
CA THR A 1003 -10.60 14.21 20.06
C THR A 1003 -11.87 13.49 19.61
N MET A 1004 -11.75 12.65 18.58
CA MET A 1004 -12.79 11.74 18.11
C MET A 1004 -12.80 10.37 18.81
N THR A 1005 -11.83 10.09 19.70
CA THR A 1005 -11.74 8.81 20.41
C THR A 1005 -12.97 8.60 21.31
N GLY A 1006 -13.74 7.53 21.06
CA GLY A 1006 -14.99 7.25 21.77
C GLY A 1006 -16.22 8.05 21.31
N LYS A 1007 -16.04 9.25 20.74
CA LYS A 1007 -17.13 10.20 20.45
C LYS A 1007 -17.85 10.05 19.10
N GLY A 1008 -17.45 9.10 18.25
CA GLY A 1008 -18.00 8.94 16.89
C GLY A 1008 -19.52 8.88 16.85
N ARG A 1009 -20.13 8.09 17.74
CA ARG A 1009 -21.59 7.95 17.81
C ARG A 1009 -22.28 9.22 18.31
N GLU A 1010 -21.72 9.87 19.33
CA GLU A 1010 -22.27 11.11 19.88
C GLU A 1010 -22.25 12.26 18.84
N LEU A 1011 -21.18 12.35 18.04
CA LEU A 1011 -21.08 13.28 16.91
C LEU A 1011 -22.20 13.02 15.89
N ALA A 1012 -22.40 11.76 15.50
CA ALA A 1012 -23.43 11.39 14.52
C ALA A 1012 -24.85 11.69 15.05
N ASP A 1013 -25.14 11.35 16.31
CA ASP A 1013 -26.43 11.63 16.92
C ASP A 1013 -26.66 13.15 17.11
N MET A 1014 -25.61 13.94 17.35
CA MET A 1014 -25.69 15.41 17.35
C MET A 1014 -26.00 15.96 15.96
N MET A 1015 -25.34 15.47 14.91
CA MET A 1015 -25.63 15.86 13.52
C MET A 1015 -27.08 15.53 13.13
N GLU A 1016 -27.59 14.36 13.52
CA GLU A 1016 -29.00 13.99 13.30
C GLU A 1016 -29.96 14.94 14.05
N ARG A 1017 -29.75 15.15 15.36
CA ARG A 1017 -30.58 16.07 16.18
C ARG A 1017 -30.62 17.50 15.62
N ARG A 1018 -29.49 18.01 15.13
CA ARG A 1018 -29.37 19.38 14.59
C ARG A 1018 -29.67 19.48 13.09
N LYS A 1019 -29.89 18.35 12.42
CA LYS A 1019 -30.10 18.21 10.96
C LYS A 1019 -28.96 18.85 10.16
N VAL A 1020 -27.72 18.58 10.57
CA VAL A 1020 -26.51 19.03 9.86
C VAL A 1020 -26.19 17.99 8.80
N ASP A 1021 -26.04 18.42 7.54
CA ASP A 1021 -25.81 17.51 6.41
C ASP A 1021 -24.31 17.32 6.12
N ILE A 1022 -23.52 18.36 6.39
CA ILE A 1022 -22.06 18.43 6.22
C ILE A 1022 -21.45 19.10 7.47
N LEU A 1023 -20.39 18.52 8.05
CA LEU A 1023 -19.71 19.08 9.21
C LEU A 1023 -18.18 18.97 9.06
N CYS A 1024 -17.49 20.11 9.01
CA CYS A 1024 -16.04 20.17 9.16
C CYS A 1024 -15.66 19.89 10.62
N VAL A 1025 -14.70 19.00 10.84
CA VAL A 1025 -14.28 18.51 12.17
C VAL A 1025 -12.78 18.74 12.34
N GLN A 1026 -12.38 19.41 13.42
CA GLN A 1026 -10.98 19.72 13.73
C GLN A 1026 -10.52 19.03 15.04
N GLU A 1027 -9.21 18.83 15.18
CA GLU A 1027 -8.57 18.03 16.24
C GLU A 1027 -9.18 16.62 16.42
N THR A 1028 -9.29 15.86 15.34
CA THR A 1028 -9.79 14.47 15.42
C THR A 1028 -8.87 13.57 16.26
N ARG A 1029 -7.55 13.83 16.22
CA ARG A 1029 -6.48 13.04 16.84
C ARG A 1029 -6.50 11.56 16.43
N TRP A 1030 -7.09 11.27 15.26
CA TRP A 1030 -7.16 9.94 14.67
C TRP A 1030 -6.01 9.69 13.70
N LYS A 1031 -5.56 8.44 13.63
CA LYS A 1031 -4.43 8.05 12.77
C LYS A 1031 -4.87 7.57 11.40
N GLY A 1032 -4.15 8.00 10.38
CA GLY A 1032 -4.24 7.54 9.00
C GLY A 1032 -5.15 8.39 8.11
N SER A 1033 -5.21 8.00 6.84
CA SER A 1033 -6.01 8.59 5.76
C SER A 1033 -7.11 7.61 5.36
N LYS A 1034 -8.37 7.89 5.75
CA LYS A 1034 -9.52 6.99 5.53
C LYS A 1034 -10.86 7.73 5.49
N ALA A 1035 -11.93 6.98 5.20
CA ALA A 1035 -13.30 7.30 5.58
C ALA A 1035 -13.92 6.13 6.38
N CYS A 1036 -14.84 6.43 7.31
CA CYS A 1036 -15.56 5.41 8.07
C CYS A 1036 -16.96 5.88 8.46
N SER A 1037 -17.93 4.96 8.56
CA SER A 1037 -19.23 5.29 9.14
C SER A 1037 -19.09 5.51 10.66
N ILE A 1038 -19.68 6.59 11.16
CA ILE A 1038 -19.66 6.98 12.58
C ILE A 1038 -20.98 6.67 13.31
N GLY A 1039 -21.95 6.09 12.61
CA GLY A 1039 -23.31 5.83 13.12
C GLY A 1039 -24.35 6.77 12.53
N ALA A 1040 -25.62 6.57 12.91
CA ALA A 1040 -26.79 7.39 12.53
C ALA A 1040 -26.96 7.74 11.03
N GLY A 1041 -26.30 7.03 10.11
CA GLY A 1041 -26.30 7.37 8.68
C GLY A 1041 -25.35 8.52 8.32
N PHE A 1042 -24.19 8.59 8.99
CA PHE A 1042 -23.10 9.53 8.68
C PHE A 1042 -21.76 8.80 8.47
N LYS A 1043 -20.95 9.34 7.55
CA LYS A 1043 -19.60 8.88 7.22
C LYS A 1043 -18.62 10.04 7.39
N LEU A 1044 -17.58 9.80 8.19
CA LEU A 1044 -16.49 10.74 8.45
C LEU A 1044 -15.30 10.40 7.54
N PHE A 1045 -14.91 11.34 6.69
CA PHE A 1045 -13.64 11.36 5.99
C PHE A 1045 -12.63 12.07 6.89
N TYR A 1046 -11.44 11.50 7.10
CA TYR A 1046 -10.46 12.08 8.01
C TYR A 1046 -9.01 11.85 7.56
N TYR A 1047 -8.12 12.65 8.15
CA TYR A 1047 -6.67 12.54 8.00
C TYR A 1047 -5.95 12.91 9.30
N GLY A 1048 -4.85 12.22 9.62
CA GLY A 1048 -3.98 12.55 10.75
C GLY A 1048 -2.74 11.65 10.82
N VAL A 1049 -1.64 12.21 11.31
CA VAL A 1049 -0.31 11.57 11.36
C VAL A 1049 -0.07 10.79 12.66
N ASP A 1050 1.03 10.02 12.69
CA ASP A 1050 1.31 9.03 13.74
C ASP A 1050 1.58 9.60 15.15
N SER A 1051 1.70 10.92 15.32
CA SER A 1051 1.98 11.57 16.61
C SER A 1051 0.81 11.58 17.60
N LYS A 1052 -0.42 11.22 17.18
CA LYS A 1052 -1.69 11.38 17.94
C LYS A 1052 -2.02 12.81 18.42
N ARG A 1053 -1.26 13.84 18.01
CA ARG A 1053 -1.51 15.23 18.41
C ARG A 1053 -2.52 15.93 17.51
N ASN A 1054 -2.45 15.64 16.20
CA ASN A 1054 -3.15 16.37 15.15
C ASN A 1054 -4.19 15.51 14.42
N GLY A 1055 -5.07 16.15 13.66
CA GLY A 1055 -5.94 15.49 12.70
C GLY A 1055 -7.18 16.31 12.35
N VAL A 1056 -7.63 16.19 11.10
CA VAL A 1056 -8.74 16.93 10.49
C VAL A 1056 -9.77 15.96 9.88
N GLY A 1057 -11.01 16.42 9.68
CA GLY A 1057 -12.10 15.62 9.12
C GLY A 1057 -13.21 16.43 8.47
N VAL A 1058 -14.03 15.74 7.66
CA VAL A 1058 -15.34 16.19 7.18
C VAL A 1058 -16.33 15.03 7.31
N ALA A 1059 -17.37 15.22 8.13
CA ALA A 1059 -18.48 14.30 8.27
C ALA A 1059 -19.60 14.65 7.28
N LEU A 1060 -20.05 13.65 6.52
CA LEU A 1060 -21.13 13.74 5.56
C LEU A 1060 -22.25 12.77 5.93
N LYS A 1061 -23.49 13.20 5.73
CA LYS A 1061 -24.66 12.32 5.78
C LYS A 1061 -24.62 11.35 4.60
N GLU A 1062 -25.00 10.09 4.83
CA GLU A 1062 -24.81 8.97 3.88
C GLU A 1062 -25.41 9.24 2.48
N GLU A 1063 -26.51 10.00 2.41
CA GLU A 1063 -27.16 10.37 1.15
C GLU A 1063 -26.31 11.25 0.21
N PHE A 1064 -25.30 11.95 0.76
CA PHE A 1064 -24.31 12.76 0.04
C PHE A 1064 -22.95 12.05 -0.13
N VAL A 1065 -22.71 10.91 0.51
CA VAL A 1065 -21.45 10.16 0.36
C VAL A 1065 -21.23 9.71 -1.09
N ARG A 1066 -22.32 9.35 -1.78
CA ARG A 1066 -22.31 9.00 -3.22
C ARG A 1066 -22.10 10.20 -4.16
N ASN A 1067 -22.09 11.41 -3.62
CA ASN A 1067 -21.86 12.67 -4.34
C ASN A 1067 -20.41 13.17 -4.19
N VAL A 1068 -19.57 12.48 -3.41
CA VAL A 1068 -18.13 12.78 -3.26
C VAL A 1068 -17.40 12.38 -4.53
N LEU A 1069 -16.77 13.35 -5.17
CA LEU A 1069 -15.95 13.19 -6.38
C LEU A 1069 -14.46 13.14 -6.07
N GLU A 1070 -14.02 13.91 -5.07
CA GLU A 1070 -12.60 14.03 -4.70
C GLU A 1070 -12.45 14.27 -3.18
N VAL A 1071 -11.34 13.78 -2.62
CA VAL A 1071 -10.95 13.97 -1.21
C VAL A 1071 -9.47 14.34 -1.16
N LYS A 1072 -9.15 15.63 -1.29
CA LYS A 1072 -7.78 16.15 -1.14
C LYS A 1072 -7.43 16.20 0.35
N ARG A 1073 -6.33 15.55 0.75
CA ARG A 1073 -5.81 15.57 2.13
C ARG A 1073 -4.43 16.22 2.11
N VAL A 1074 -4.40 17.51 2.42
CA VAL A 1074 -3.24 18.39 2.20
C VAL A 1074 -2.24 18.20 3.33
N SER A 1075 -2.70 18.42 4.57
CA SER A 1075 -1.93 18.23 5.79
C SER A 1075 -2.81 17.67 6.90
N ASP A 1076 -2.21 17.21 8.00
CA ASP A 1076 -2.94 16.78 9.19
C ASP A 1076 -3.79 17.89 9.84
N ARG A 1077 -3.63 19.13 9.36
CA ARG A 1077 -4.41 20.32 9.69
C ARG A 1077 -5.43 20.72 8.62
N MET A 1078 -5.34 20.23 7.37
CA MET A 1078 -6.19 20.69 6.26
C MET A 1078 -6.59 19.59 5.26
N MET A 1079 -7.87 19.58 4.88
CA MET A 1079 -8.41 18.73 3.82
C MET A 1079 -9.58 19.39 3.07
N SER A 1080 -9.80 19.01 1.82
CA SER A 1080 -10.90 19.48 0.97
C SER A 1080 -11.67 18.31 0.36
N LEU A 1081 -13.00 18.40 0.36
CA LEU A 1081 -13.90 17.45 -0.29
C LEU A 1081 -14.66 18.13 -1.43
N LYS A 1082 -14.61 17.55 -2.62
CA LYS A 1082 -15.37 18.00 -3.78
C LYS A 1082 -16.65 17.18 -3.93
N LEU A 1083 -17.79 17.85 -3.92
CA LEU A 1083 -19.15 17.29 -3.98
C LEU A 1083 -19.88 17.79 -5.22
N GLU A 1084 -20.66 16.92 -5.87
CA GLU A 1084 -21.63 17.35 -6.90
C GLU A 1084 -23.07 17.20 -6.37
N ILE A 1085 -23.80 18.30 -6.24
CA ILE A 1085 -25.18 18.31 -5.71
C ILE A 1085 -26.11 18.90 -6.76
N GLU A 1086 -26.88 18.02 -7.43
CA GLU A 1086 -27.88 18.37 -8.47
C GLU A 1086 -27.29 19.29 -9.57
N GLY A 1087 -26.09 18.96 -10.06
CA GLY A 1087 -25.37 19.72 -11.11
C GLY A 1087 -24.54 20.91 -10.61
N VAL A 1088 -24.48 21.17 -9.30
CA VAL A 1088 -23.64 22.21 -8.70
C VAL A 1088 -22.42 21.58 -8.02
N MET A 1089 -21.22 22.02 -8.41
CA MET A 1089 -19.95 21.62 -7.79
C MET A 1089 -19.71 22.44 -6.51
N LEU A 1090 -19.53 21.75 -5.39
CA LEU A 1090 -19.31 22.34 -4.06
C LEU A 1090 -18.03 21.75 -3.43
N ASN A 1091 -17.06 22.62 -3.15
CA ASN A 1091 -15.83 22.28 -2.46
C ASN A 1091 -15.95 22.65 -0.97
N VAL A 1092 -15.74 21.66 -0.10
CA VAL A 1092 -15.83 21.78 1.37
C VAL A 1092 -14.44 21.62 1.96
N VAL A 1093 -13.83 22.75 2.35
CA VAL A 1093 -12.53 22.79 3.01
C VAL A 1093 -12.72 22.76 4.53
N SER A 1094 -11.94 21.91 5.19
CA SER A 1094 -11.83 21.79 6.64
C SER A 1094 -10.40 22.03 7.05
N GLY A 1095 -10.17 23.00 7.96
CA GLY A 1095 -8.83 23.42 8.37
C GLY A 1095 -8.75 23.80 9.85
N TYR A 1096 -7.56 23.76 10.44
CA TYR A 1096 -7.28 24.47 11.71
C TYR A 1096 -5.86 25.01 11.82
N ALA A 1097 -5.77 26.30 12.18
CA ALA A 1097 -4.52 27.03 12.31
C ALA A 1097 -3.76 26.64 13.60
N GLN A 1098 -2.52 27.14 13.70
CA GLN A 1098 -1.69 27.09 14.92
C GLN A 1098 -2.30 27.95 16.05
N GLN A 1099 -1.83 27.75 17.29
CA GLN A 1099 -2.24 28.60 18.42
C GLN A 1099 -1.40 29.89 18.49
N VAL A 1100 -1.90 30.89 19.21
CA VAL A 1100 -1.17 32.15 19.47
C VAL A 1100 0.09 31.82 20.29
N GLY A 1101 1.27 32.17 19.76
CA GLY A 1101 2.58 31.93 20.38
C GLY A 1101 3.45 30.86 19.69
N CYS A 1102 2.97 30.18 18.65
CA CYS A 1102 3.79 29.27 17.83
C CYS A 1102 4.68 30.04 16.82
N GLU A 1103 5.74 29.38 16.33
CA GLU A 1103 6.71 29.92 15.36
C GLU A 1103 6.07 30.40 14.05
N LEU A 1104 6.66 31.42 13.43
CA LEU A 1104 6.09 32.13 12.27
C LEU A 1104 5.98 31.20 11.04
N GLU A 1105 7.02 30.42 10.74
CA GLU A 1105 7.09 29.51 9.60
C GLU A 1105 5.91 28.50 9.59
N GLU A 1106 5.56 27.93 10.75
CA GLU A 1106 4.45 26.98 10.83
C GLU A 1106 3.07 27.64 10.69
N LYS A 1107 2.95 28.96 10.95
CA LYS A 1107 1.72 29.73 10.66
C LYS A 1107 1.62 30.06 9.18
N GLU A 1108 2.71 30.54 8.58
CA GLU A 1108 2.78 30.88 7.15
C GLU A 1108 2.48 29.66 6.27
N ARG A 1109 3.04 28.50 6.63
CA ARG A 1109 2.75 27.23 5.96
C ARG A 1109 1.25 26.90 5.90
N PHE A 1110 0.48 27.12 6.97
CA PHE A 1110 -0.96 26.86 6.95
C PHE A 1110 -1.71 27.77 5.97
N TRP A 1111 -1.28 29.02 5.83
CA TRP A 1111 -1.89 29.97 4.89
C TRP A 1111 -1.48 29.68 3.45
N SER A 1112 -0.21 29.35 3.20
CA SER A 1112 0.28 28.88 1.89
C SER A 1112 -0.45 27.60 1.44
N GLU A 1113 -0.59 26.59 2.30
CA GLU A 1113 -1.40 25.38 2.01
C GLU A 1113 -2.88 25.72 1.72
N LEU A 1114 -3.42 26.82 2.26
CA LEU A 1114 -4.80 27.24 2.03
C LEU A 1114 -4.96 28.01 0.71
N ASP A 1115 -3.99 28.87 0.39
CA ASP A 1115 -3.93 29.62 -0.86
C ASP A 1115 -3.79 28.65 -2.06
N GLU A 1116 -2.88 27.65 -2.00
CA GLU A 1116 -2.76 26.57 -3.01
C GLU A 1116 -4.09 25.81 -3.23
N VAL A 1117 -4.81 25.50 -2.15
CA VAL A 1117 -6.11 24.81 -2.24
C VAL A 1117 -7.14 25.67 -2.95
N MET A 1118 -7.17 26.98 -2.67
CA MET A 1118 -8.12 27.92 -3.27
C MET A 1118 -7.82 28.17 -4.75
N GLU A 1119 -6.55 28.34 -5.12
CA GLU A 1119 -6.11 28.46 -6.51
C GLU A 1119 -6.47 27.22 -7.32
N SER A 1120 -6.42 26.03 -6.72
CA SER A 1120 -6.81 24.77 -7.36
C SER A 1120 -8.33 24.62 -7.64
N ILE A 1121 -9.18 25.58 -7.23
CA ILE A 1121 -10.64 25.51 -7.36
C ILE A 1121 -11.17 26.55 -8.36
N PRO A 1122 -11.69 26.14 -9.54
CA PRO A 1122 -12.20 27.04 -10.56
C PRO A 1122 -13.24 28.05 -10.03
N THR A 1123 -13.20 29.28 -10.53
CA THR A 1123 -14.05 30.41 -10.09
C THR A 1123 -15.56 30.13 -10.23
N GLY A 1124 -15.95 29.28 -11.18
CA GLY A 1124 -17.35 28.85 -11.36
C GLY A 1124 -17.90 27.90 -10.28
N GLU A 1125 -17.04 27.23 -9.51
CA GLU A 1125 -17.46 26.28 -8.48
C GLU A 1125 -17.82 26.98 -7.15
N ARG A 1126 -18.64 26.34 -6.31
CA ARG A 1126 -18.92 26.82 -4.94
C ARG A 1126 -17.81 26.38 -4.00
N VAL A 1127 -17.47 27.22 -3.04
CA VAL A 1127 -16.45 26.94 -2.01
C VAL A 1127 -16.94 27.36 -0.64
N VAL A 1128 -16.79 26.47 0.33
CA VAL A 1128 -16.97 26.73 1.76
C VAL A 1128 -15.74 26.31 2.53
N ILE A 1129 -15.28 27.15 3.44
CA ILE A 1129 -14.20 26.82 4.37
C ILE A 1129 -14.80 26.84 5.77
N GLY A 1130 -14.84 25.68 6.44
CA GLY A 1130 -15.21 25.56 7.85
C GLY A 1130 -13.96 25.26 8.66
N ALA A 1131 -13.46 26.22 9.43
CA ALA A 1131 -12.16 26.11 10.06
C ALA A 1131 -12.06 26.78 11.44
N ASP A 1132 -11.07 26.35 12.22
CA ASP A 1132 -10.68 26.96 13.48
C ASP A 1132 -9.40 27.78 13.26
N PHE A 1133 -9.55 29.09 13.08
CA PHE A 1133 -8.44 29.98 12.69
C PHE A 1133 -7.64 30.53 13.88
N ASN A 1134 -8.09 30.33 15.12
CA ASN A 1134 -7.52 30.89 16.36
C ASN A 1134 -7.42 32.44 16.43
N GLY A 1135 -7.72 33.18 15.35
CA GLY A 1135 -7.82 34.65 15.31
C GLY A 1135 -9.18 35.21 15.71
N HIS A 1136 -9.23 36.52 15.93
CA HIS A 1136 -10.39 37.33 16.27
C HIS A 1136 -10.53 38.44 15.24
N VAL A 1137 -11.56 38.41 14.39
CA VAL A 1137 -11.71 39.35 13.26
C VAL A 1137 -12.16 40.77 13.65
N GLY A 1138 -12.52 41.02 14.92
CA GLY A 1138 -12.99 42.32 15.40
C GLY A 1138 -14.52 42.45 15.46
N GLU A 1139 -15.04 43.44 16.20
CA GLU A 1139 -16.42 43.94 16.14
C GLU A 1139 -16.45 45.23 15.28
N GLY A 1140 -17.54 45.45 14.54
CA GLY A 1140 -17.56 46.41 13.44
C GLY A 1140 -16.90 45.86 12.16
N ASN A 1141 -16.89 46.66 11.09
CA ASN A 1141 -16.36 46.26 9.78
C ASN A 1141 -15.77 47.42 8.95
N ARG A 1142 -15.31 48.50 9.62
CA ARG A 1142 -14.89 49.74 8.97
C ARG A 1142 -13.58 49.52 8.19
N GLY A 1143 -13.62 49.64 6.86
CA GLY A 1143 -12.50 49.30 5.96
C GLY A 1143 -12.44 47.82 5.51
N ASP A 1144 -13.42 47.01 5.92
CA ASP A 1144 -13.55 45.59 5.59
C ASP A 1144 -15.00 45.21 5.22
N GLU A 1145 -15.82 46.19 4.85
CA GLU A 1145 -17.26 46.04 4.61
C GLU A 1145 -17.59 44.98 3.53
N GLU A 1146 -16.67 44.77 2.61
CA GLU A 1146 -16.79 43.80 1.51
C GLU A 1146 -16.69 42.34 1.98
N VAL A 1147 -15.92 42.07 3.04
CA VAL A 1147 -15.53 40.71 3.46
C VAL A 1147 -16.08 40.31 4.84
N MET A 1148 -16.49 41.26 5.68
CA MET A 1148 -17.11 40.98 6.97
C MET A 1148 -18.29 41.89 7.31
N GLY A 1149 -19.27 41.32 8.02
CA GLY A 1149 -20.37 42.07 8.61
C GLY A 1149 -20.05 42.65 9.98
N LYS A 1150 -20.95 43.49 10.50
CA LYS A 1150 -20.76 44.29 11.72
C LYS A 1150 -20.75 43.50 13.03
N PHE A 1151 -21.19 42.24 13.04
CA PHE A 1151 -21.53 41.48 14.25
C PHE A 1151 -20.44 40.49 14.71
N GLY A 1152 -19.16 40.82 14.50
CA GLY A 1152 -18.05 40.07 15.10
C GLY A 1152 -17.98 40.22 16.63
N VAL A 1153 -16.86 39.84 17.25
CA VAL A 1153 -16.74 39.77 18.73
C VAL A 1153 -15.31 40.14 19.13
N LYS A 1154 -15.19 41.05 20.12
CA LYS A 1154 -13.91 41.61 20.65
C LYS A 1154 -13.13 42.43 19.62
N GLU A 1155 -12.03 43.02 20.05
CA GLU A 1155 -11.06 43.67 19.18
C GLU A 1155 -10.33 42.67 18.27
N ARG A 1156 -9.78 43.18 17.16
CA ARG A 1156 -9.04 42.38 16.19
C ARG A 1156 -7.63 42.10 16.69
N ASN A 1157 -7.16 40.85 16.55
CA ASN A 1157 -5.75 40.49 16.75
C ASN A 1157 -5.04 40.17 15.43
N LEU A 1158 -3.72 39.99 15.46
CA LEU A 1158 -2.91 39.71 14.27
C LEU A 1158 -3.42 38.50 13.47
N GLU A 1159 -3.69 37.36 14.12
CA GLU A 1159 -4.25 36.19 13.44
C GLU A 1159 -5.66 36.45 12.85
N GLY A 1160 -6.42 37.37 13.44
CA GLY A 1160 -7.71 37.83 12.90
C GLY A 1160 -7.58 38.75 11.70
N GLN A 1161 -6.51 39.56 11.63
CA GLN A 1161 -6.17 40.34 10.44
C GLN A 1161 -5.80 39.41 9.28
N MET A 1162 -5.00 38.36 9.51
CA MET A 1162 -4.67 37.36 8.47
C MET A 1162 -5.92 36.70 7.85
N VAL A 1163 -6.96 36.42 8.66
CA VAL A 1163 -8.25 35.90 8.15
C VAL A 1163 -8.96 36.90 7.24
N VAL A 1164 -8.90 38.20 7.59
CA VAL A 1164 -9.52 39.29 6.82
C VAL A 1164 -8.74 39.55 5.52
N ASP A 1165 -7.41 39.54 5.57
CA ASP A 1165 -6.53 39.72 4.41
C ASP A 1165 -6.69 38.56 3.42
N PHE A 1166 -6.71 37.32 3.90
CA PHE A 1166 -7.02 36.15 3.09
C PHE A 1166 -8.41 36.27 2.46
N ALA A 1167 -9.42 36.73 3.21
CA ALA A 1167 -10.77 36.92 2.70
C ALA A 1167 -10.83 38.00 1.60
N LYS A 1168 -10.05 39.08 1.72
CA LYS A 1168 -9.86 40.10 0.69
C LYS A 1168 -9.19 39.54 -0.58
N ARG A 1169 -8.07 38.81 -0.43
CA ARG A 1169 -7.33 38.21 -1.57
C ARG A 1169 -8.16 37.21 -2.37
N MET A 1170 -8.96 36.37 -1.69
CA MET A 1170 -9.65 35.22 -2.30
C MET A 1170 -11.14 35.43 -2.61
N ASP A 1171 -11.64 36.68 -2.60
CA ASP A 1171 -13.07 37.02 -2.76
C ASP A 1171 -14.00 36.23 -1.81
N MET A 1172 -13.60 36.09 -0.55
CA MET A 1172 -14.35 35.35 0.48
C MET A 1172 -15.01 36.28 1.49
N ALA A 1173 -16.08 35.80 2.12
CA ALA A 1173 -16.82 36.52 3.14
C ALA A 1173 -16.93 35.73 4.45
N VAL A 1174 -16.65 36.39 5.58
CA VAL A 1174 -16.70 35.83 6.94
C VAL A 1174 -18.16 35.72 7.40
N VAL A 1175 -18.85 34.66 6.97
CA VAL A 1175 -20.30 34.47 7.10
C VAL A 1175 -20.82 34.72 8.52
N ASN A 1176 -20.06 34.33 9.54
CA ASN A 1176 -20.44 34.43 10.95
C ASN A 1176 -20.70 35.87 11.42
N THR A 1177 -20.13 36.90 10.79
CA THR A 1177 -20.22 38.29 11.24
C THR A 1177 -21.36 39.08 10.57
N TYR A 1178 -22.03 38.52 9.55
CA TYR A 1178 -23.14 39.17 8.85
C TYR A 1178 -24.49 39.07 9.57
N PHE A 1179 -24.64 38.18 10.55
CA PHE A 1179 -25.92 37.92 11.20
C PHE A 1179 -25.94 38.43 12.65
N GLN A 1180 -26.88 39.34 12.95
CA GLN A 1180 -27.11 39.78 14.33
C GLN A 1180 -27.62 38.61 15.19
N LYS A 1181 -26.85 38.25 16.23
CA LYS A 1181 -27.19 37.20 17.20
C LYS A 1181 -26.87 37.67 18.62
N ARG A 1182 -27.55 37.08 19.61
CA ARG A 1182 -27.15 37.20 21.02
C ARG A 1182 -25.68 36.78 21.16
N GLU A 1183 -24.94 37.45 22.02
CA GLU A 1183 -23.49 37.25 22.20
C GLU A 1183 -23.10 35.78 22.48
N GLU A 1184 -23.93 35.03 23.22
CA GLU A 1184 -23.74 33.59 23.46
C GLU A 1184 -23.75 32.73 22.17
N HIS A 1185 -24.48 33.18 21.15
CA HIS A 1185 -24.59 32.56 19.82
C HIS A 1185 -23.59 33.17 18.80
N ARG A 1186 -22.71 34.08 19.23
CA ARG A 1186 -21.54 34.58 18.46
C ARG A 1186 -20.22 33.95 18.92
N VAL A 1187 -20.09 33.66 20.22
CA VAL A 1187 -18.90 33.07 20.88
C VAL A 1187 -18.76 31.57 20.52
N THR A 1188 -17.65 31.18 19.90
CA THR A 1188 -17.36 29.79 19.49
C THR A 1188 -16.43 29.01 20.43
N TYR A 1189 -15.70 29.69 21.34
CA TYR A 1189 -14.87 29.05 22.36
C TYR A 1189 -15.13 29.66 23.75
N LYS A 1190 -15.26 28.80 24.77
CA LYS A 1190 -15.39 29.19 26.19
C LYS A 1190 -14.56 28.26 27.08
N SER A 1191 -13.57 28.81 27.80
CA SER A 1191 -12.75 28.07 28.78
C SER A 1191 -12.23 29.03 29.86
N GLY A 1192 -12.29 28.63 31.14
CA GLY A 1192 -11.77 29.43 32.26
C GLY A 1192 -12.28 30.88 32.29
N GLY A 1193 -13.59 31.10 32.11
CA GLY A 1193 -14.19 32.44 32.00
C GLY A 1193 -13.95 33.15 30.66
N ARG A 1194 -12.86 32.86 29.95
CA ARG A 1194 -12.50 33.48 28.67
C ARG A 1194 -13.49 33.06 27.57
N ARG A 1195 -14.11 34.05 26.92
CA ARG A 1195 -15.01 33.91 25.76
C ARG A 1195 -14.29 34.43 24.51
N ARG A 1196 -14.33 33.66 23.42
CA ARG A 1196 -13.63 33.95 22.15
C ARG A 1196 -14.45 33.52 20.94
N GLN A 1197 -14.25 34.19 19.80
CA GLN A 1197 -14.69 33.73 18.49
C GLN A 1197 -13.43 33.35 17.69
N VAL A 1198 -13.31 32.08 17.29
CA VAL A 1198 -12.13 31.52 16.60
C VAL A 1198 -12.48 30.50 15.50
N ASN A 1199 -13.61 29.79 15.65
CA ASN A 1199 -14.17 28.97 14.58
C ASN A 1199 -15.02 29.85 13.63
N TYR A 1200 -14.75 29.79 12.32
CA TYR A 1200 -15.43 30.57 11.28
C TYR A 1200 -15.90 29.69 10.11
N ILE A 1201 -16.94 30.17 9.42
CA ILE A 1201 -17.34 29.68 8.10
C ILE A 1201 -17.09 30.83 7.10
N LEU A 1202 -16.29 30.56 6.07
CA LEU A 1202 -16.06 31.44 4.93
C LEU A 1202 -16.81 30.91 3.70
N TRP A 1203 -17.27 31.81 2.83
CA TRP A 1203 -18.00 31.48 1.58
C TRP A 1203 -17.67 32.53 0.50
N ARG A 1204 -17.65 32.14 -0.78
CA ARG A 1204 -17.36 33.08 -1.90
C ARG A 1204 -18.36 34.25 -1.91
N ARG A 1205 -17.84 35.49 -1.98
CA ARG A 1205 -18.62 36.74 -1.85
C ARG A 1205 -19.73 36.83 -2.90
N GLY A 1206 -19.42 36.49 -4.16
CA GLY A 1206 -20.39 36.42 -5.25
C GLY A 1206 -21.58 35.45 -5.02
N ASN A 1207 -21.51 34.57 -4.01
CA ASN A 1207 -22.56 33.61 -3.69
C ASN A 1207 -23.19 33.83 -2.29
N LEU A 1208 -22.91 34.95 -1.61
CA LEU A 1208 -23.50 35.30 -0.30
C LEU A 1208 -25.04 35.24 -0.27
N LYS A 1209 -25.70 35.54 -1.39
CA LYS A 1209 -27.17 35.49 -1.56
C LYS A 1209 -27.77 34.08 -1.36
N GLU A 1210 -26.94 33.03 -1.39
CA GLU A 1210 -27.35 31.64 -1.13
C GLU A 1210 -27.44 31.33 0.38
N ILE A 1211 -26.89 32.18 1.25
CA ILE A 1211 -26.87 31.98 2.70
C ILE A 1211 -28.10 32.65 3.36
N SER A 1212 -28.74 31.91 4.27
CA SER A 1212 -30.00 32.32 4.92
C SER A 1212 -29.89 32.55 6.43
N ASP A 1213 -28.97 31.86 7.11
CA ASP A 1213 -28.74 31.99 8.57
C ASP A 1213 -27.36 31.41 8.91
N CYS A 1214 -26.61 32.05 9.81
CA CYS A 1214 -25.46 31.46 10.47
C CYS A 1214 -25.53 31.71 11.98
N LYS A 1215 -25.24 30.68 12.79
CA LYS A 1215 -25.29 30.77 14.26
C LYS A 1215 -24.41 29.73 14.94
N VAL A 1216 -24.00 30.04 16.17
CA VAL A 1216 -23.35 29.08 17.06
C VAL A 1216 -24.38 28.33 17.91
N VAL A 1217 -24.22 27.01 18.04
CA VAL A 1217 -25.05 26.14 18.89
C VAL A 1217 -24.51 26.13 20.32
N VAL A 1218 -25.37 26.42 21.30
CA VAL A 1218 -25.00 26.48 22.72
C VAL A 1218 -25.42 25.18 23.41
N GLY A 1219 -24.46 24.50 24.05
CA GLY A 1219 -24.69 23.30 24.88
C GLY A 1219 -24.79 21.99 24.08
N GLU A 1220 -23.67 21.30 23.93
CA GLU A 1220 -23.58 19.92 23.38
C GLU A 1220 -22.56 19.11 24.19
N SER A 1221 -22.72 17.79 24.30
CA SER A 1221 -21.80 16.92 25.06
C SER A 1221 -20.44 16.71 24.38
N VAL A 1222 -20.42 16.75 23.04
CA VAL A 1222 -19.31 16.29 22.20
C VAL A 1222 -18.05 17.15 22.38
N ALA A 1223 -18.21 18.47 22.59
CA ALA A 1223 -17.12 19.41 22.81
C ALA A 1223 -17.45 20.31 24.01
N ARG A 1224 -16.60 20.27 25.06
CA ARG A 1224 -16.82 21.02 26.30
C ARG A 1224 -16.43 22.50 26.21
N GLN A 1225 -15.46 22.83 25.36
CA GLN A 1225 -14.89 24.19 25.24
C GLN A 1225 -15.30 24.88 23.92
N HIS A 1226 -15.28 24.16 22.80
CA HIS A 1226 -15.70 24.66 21.50
C HIS A 1226 -17.20 24.45 21.27
N ARG A 1227 -17.81 25.32 20.47
CA ARG A 1227 -19.23 25.30 20.12
C ARG A 1227 -19.39 25.25 18.61
N MET A 1228 -20.27 24.36 18.14
CA MET A 1228 -20.50 24.14 16.71
C MET A 1228 -21.11 25.38 16.04
N VAL A 1229 -20.47 25.86 14.97
CA VAL A 1229 -21.07 26.84 14.06
C VAL A 1229 -21.94 26.07 13.06
N VAL A 1230 -23.13 26.58 12.74
CA VAL A 1230 -24.00 26.03 11.68
C VAL A 1230 -24.49 27.15 10.78
N CYS A 1231 -24.19 27.01 9.49
CA CYS A 1231 -24.69 27.83 8.39
C CYS A 1231 -25.80 27.07 7.64
N ARG A 1232 -26.88 27.78 7.31
CA ARG A 1232 -27.98 27.29 6.46
C ARG A 1232 -27.96 28.02 5.13
N MET A 1233 -27.81 27.26 4.05
CA MET A 1233 -27.71 27.77 2.69
C MET A 1233 -28.73 27.09 1.76
N THR A 1234 -28.94 27.71 0.61
CA THR A 1234 -29.88 27.27 -0.43
C THR A 1234 -29.17 27.39 -1.78
N LEU A 1235 -28.63 26.28 -2.28
CA LEU A 1235 -27.98 26.23 -3.58
C LEU A 1235 -29.01 26.49 -4.68
N MET A 1236 -28.72 27.46 -5.53
CA MET A 1236 -29.56 27.86 -6.65
C MET A 1236 -29.14 27.10 -7.90
N VAL A 1237 -30.01 26.23 -8.42
CA VAL A 1237 -29.71 25.45 -9.62
C VAL A 1237 -30.02 26.31 -10.85
N CYS A 1238 -28.98 26.84 -11.50
CA CYS A 1238 -29.12 27.43 -12.82
C CYS A 1238 -29.48 26.33 -13.83
N LYS A 1239 -30.63 26.46 -14.51
CA LYS A 1239 -30.78 25.79 -15.81
C LYS A 1239 -29.69 26.38 -16.72
N LYS A 1240 -28.80 25.54 -17.27
CA LYS A 1240 -27.96 25.96 -18.41
C LYS A 1240 -28.91 26.51 -19.49
N LYS A 1241 -28.63 27.70 -20.02
CA LYS A 1241 -29.19 28.07 -21.33
C LYS A 1241 -28.71 27.00 -22.31
N ARG A 1242 -29.61 26.42 -23.11
CA ARG A 1242 -29.19 25.75 -24.35
C ARG A 1242 -28.37 26.77 -25.14
N SER A 1243 -27.26 26.35 -25.74
CA SER A 1243 -26.48 27.20 -26.63
C SER A 1243 -27.37 27.67 -27.78
N LYS A 1244 -27.05 28.83 -28.38
CA LYS A 1244 -27.79 29.32 -29.55
C LYS A 1244 -27.66 28.33 -30.73
N ILE A 1245 -26.51 27.68 -30.81
CA ILE A 1245 -26.14 26.60 -31.74
C ILE A 1245 -27.14 25.44 -31.70
N GLU A 1246 -27.50 24.92 -30.50
CA GLU A 1246 -28.52 23.86 -30.37
C GLU A 1246 -29.92 24.28 -30.86
N ARG A 1247 -30.21 25.58 -31.01
CA ARG A 1247 -31.49 26.04 -31.59
C ARG A 1247 -31.45 26.12 -33.11
N GLU A 1248 -30.31 26.53 -33.67
CA GLU A 1248 -30.12 26.62 -35.11
C GLU A 1248 -30.03 25.20 -35.71
N GLU A 1249 -29.32 24.24 -35.08
CA GLU A 1249 -29.30 22.83 -35.50
C GLU A 1249 -30.68 22.14 -35.42
N ASN A 1250 -31.47 22.38 -34.35
CA ASN A 1250 -32.81 21.78 -34.26
C ASN A 1250 -33.82 22.43 -35.23
N GLN A 1251 -33.62 23.67 -35.68
CA GLN A 1251 -34.45 24.27 -36.74
C GLN A 1251 -34.13 23.70 -38.11
N VAL A 1252 -32.88 23.35 -38.39
CA VAL A 1252 -32.50 22.62 -39.62
C VAL A 1252 -33.11 21.21 -39.63
N VAL A 1253 -33.01 20.47 -38.50
CA VAL A 1253 -33.53 19.09 -38.40
C VAL A 1253 -35.08 19.01 -38.39
N GLU A 1254 -35.79 20.06 -37.99
CA GLU A 1254 -37.26 20.14 -38.18
C GLU A 1254 -37.65 20.58 -39.60
N ALA A 1255 -36.83 21.37 -40.30
CA ALA A 1255 -37.07 21.74 -41.69
C ALA A 1255 -36.91 20.53 -42.66
N GLU A 1256 -35.88 19.71 -42.48
CA GLU A 1256 -35.65 18.51 -43.32
C GLU A 1256 -36.72 17.43 -43.13
N LYS A 1257 -37.40 17.38 -41.97
CA LYS A 1257 -38.48 16.42 -41.71
C LYS A 1257 -39.86 16.83 -42.25
N GLY A 1258 -39.99 18.05 -42.77
CA GLY A 1258 -41.20 18.51 -43.47
C GLY A 1258 -41.24 18.14 -44.96
N GLY A 1259 -40.13 17.68 -45.54
CA GLY A 1259 -39.98 17.47 -46.99
C GLY A 1259 -40.22 16.04 -47.50
N MET A 1260 -40.81 15.15 -46.68
CA MET A 1260 -41.06 13.75 -47.07
C MET A 1260 -42.39 13.23 -46.50
N LEU A 1261 -43.47 13.89 -46.91
CA LEU A 1261 -44.86 13.42 -46.87
C LEU A 1261 -45.56 13.84 -48.16
#